data_AF-A0ABD8AJ92-F1
#
_entry.id   AF-A0ABD8AJ92-F1
#
_cell.length_a   1.000
_cell.length_b   1.000
_cell.length_c   1.000
_cell.angle_alpha   90.00
_cell.angle_beta   90.00
_cell.angle_gamma   90.00
#
_symmetry.space_group_name_H-M   'P 1'
#
loop_
_entity.id
_entity.type
_entity.pdbx_description
1 polymer ?
#
loop_
_entity_poly.entity_id
_entity_poly.type
_entity_poly.pdbx_seq_one_letter_code
_entity_poly.pdbx_strand_id
1 'polypeptide(L)'
;MKFRKLFFLSLGFACFTTMVACKYGKVKLPTLRSSLNKIKGHKKYQEYLKAIENESISVSKEKKILEDINIIIENEKKEISSKINLLTDENKKKEYYDKLSETNTYSDLIVLDKKISSLNNDNKEYVFSKIPPLSSSTTLTNNGIVKNPKAIFNKKYFPKNVLLDDNTINKTIIKKYFDGELEKILKVVLSNSFDIDVLPKWFQNDEYNLNTDFDKIPDLVVWFKNSNNKFIKYVQKIVPSYVQDNELKIINNELILKKDISNFINKPFMDKNINFTLNLNKKANNDIPSIIEKNFVRINLDLNKLDSNYHPIKNVENLLYKASINNKNEIELKLKSSSDKHFTFNLNESSNDTFFIEKYSTVIDVSYYVYDGKDENFSITSKILNNSHFAKLSSNEEFYKNEKKGKRLDVSLNKNKIFENLRKRVFVVGGGTSTMIAKVKPSDPNDQRYYFITNRHVSNILKNRWANRHVLKKFLIFSADDNKVKNADKDISIDVEYNNFVFDFWESKEQTPRKQGNIKNKNYNNADISISIIDISPIIEKAKKENNIKILNYLNEWKKIKPLKLSKKTKHLNSNDYVNLHLASFPLDDYAGFTGRRYREHIISKIRIVTINDQAREYEKYGFFRTFIQKDDSPKLKYDLISGASGSLVVDENNDMIALFMQNIGDDEYGFGLLSSQDYDYFGYETNNNQNSFKKHLEAEIKNSPDKFEMIEF
;
A
#
# COMPACT_ATOMS: atom_id res chain seq x y z
N MET A 1 -38.01 78.63 -29.48
CA MET A 1 -37.58 78.35 -28.08
C MET A 1 -37.16 76.88 -28.00
N LYS A 2 -35.96 76.42 -27.67
CA LYS A 2 -34.64 76.98 -27.37
C LYS A 2 -33.62 76.27 -28.28
N PHE A 3 -32.81 77.07 -28.97
CA PHE A 3 -31.72 76.73 -29.90
C PHE A 3 -30.59 75.96 -29.21
N ARG A 4 -29.73 75.13 -29.82
CA ARG A 4 -28.76 75.33 -30.94
C ARG A 4 -27.81 74.11 -30.81
N LYS A 5 -27.08 73.54 -31.76
CA LYS A 5 -26.84 73.59 -33.21
C LYS A 5 -25.85 72.40 -33.43
N LEU A 6 -25.99 71.54 -34.45
CA LEU A 6 -25.33 71.62 -35.77
C LEU A 6 -23.78 71.71 -35.67
N PHE A 7 -22.90 71.07 -36.48
CA PHE A 7 -22.94 70.13 -37.61
C PHE A 7 -21.48 70.04 -38.17
N PHE A 8 -21.25 69.07 -39.07
CA PHE A 8 -20.30 69.06 -40.22
C PHE A 8 -18.78 68.81 -39.99
N LEU A 9 -18.24 67.70 -40.58
CA LEU A 9 -17.42 67.58 -41.83
C LEU A 9 -15.98 68.12 -41.67
N SER A 10 -14.89 67.59 -42.19
CA SER A 10 -14.56 66.64 -43.27
C SER A 10 -13.06 66.28 -43.18
N LEU A 11 -12.65 65.28 -43.98
CA LEU A 11 -11.31 64.72 -44.27
C LEU A 11 -10.07 65.63 -44.18
N GLY A 12 -8.91 65.00 -43.89
CA GLY A 12 -7.62 65.42 -44.47
C GLY A 12 -6.33 64.96 -43.75
N PHE A 13 -5.70 63.90 -44.28
CA PHE A 13 -4.24 63.65 -44.42
C PHE A 13 -3.22 63.86 -43.26
N ALA A 14 -2.54 62.75 -42.91
CA ALA A 14 -1.08 62.50 -42.89
C ALA A 14 -0.09 63.68 -42.75
N CYS A 15 1.08 63.61 -42.11
CA CYS A 15 1.85 62.65 -41.33
C CYS A 15 3.18 63.36 -40.95
N PHE A 16 4.03 62.71 -40.15
CA PHE A 16 5.49 62.92 -40.00
C PHE A 16 6.07 63.97 -39.01
N THR A 17 6.49 63.41 -37.86
CA THR A 17 7.85 63.38 -37.29
C THR A 17 8.42 64.47 -36.36
N THR A 18 8.77 63.93 -35.18
CA THR A 18 10.03 64.04 -34.39
C THR A 18 10.33 65.26 -33.53
N MET A 19 10.44 64.94 -32.23
CA MET A 19 11.51 65.32 -31.28
C MET A 19 11.59 66.81 -30.89
N VAL A 20 11.79 67.26 -29.65
CA VAL A 20 12.16 66.71 -28.34
C VAL A 20 11.86 67.86 -27.35
N ALA A 21 11.39 67.56 -26.14
CA ALA A 21 11.87 68.23 -24.92
C ALA A 21 11.31 67.53 -23.69
N CYS A 22 12.21 66.84 -22.98
CA CYS A 22 12.00 66.31 -21.64
C CYS A 22 11.41 67.37 -20.70
N LYS A 23 10.25 67.07 -20.10
CA LYS A 23 9.90 67.63 -18.80
C LYS A 23 10.24 66.56 -17.76
N TYR A 24 11.41 66.75 -17.14
CA TYR A 24 11.85 66.05 -15.94
C TYR A 24 10.81 66.28 -14.82
N GLY A 25 9.86 65.36 -14.70
CA GLY A 25 8.98 65.28 -13.53
C GLY A 25 9.75 64.66 -12.37
N LYS A 26 9.90 65.41 -11.27
CA LYS A 26 10.45 64.86 -10.01
C LYS A 26 9.52 63.74 -9.51
N VAL A 27 10.12 62.57 -9.23
CA VAL A 27 9.48 61.37 -8.70
C VAL A 27 8.96 61.63 -7.28
N LYS A 28 7.71 61.23 -6.98
CA LYS A 28 7.20 61.23 -5.60
C LYS A 28 7.76 60.01 -4.84
N LEU A 29 9.04 60.10 -4.43
CA LEU A 29 9.74 59.05 -3.68
C LEU A 29 8.96 58.44 -2.49
N PRO A 30 8.16 59.21 -1.72
CA PRO A 30 7.36 58.64 -0.63
C PRO A 30 6.34 57.58 -1.09
N THR A 31 5.72 57.78 -2.25
CA THR A 31 4.69 56.89 -2.80
C THR A 31 5.31 55.60 -3.34
N LEU A 32 6.50 55.70 -3.95
CA LEU A 32 7.27 54.55 -4.42
C LEU A 32 7.81 53.70 -3.25
N ARG A 33 8.30 54.34 -2.18
CA ARG A 33 8.73 53.63 -0.96
C ARG A 33 7.57 52.91 -0.26
N SER A 34 6.41 53.56 -0.16
CA SER A 34 5.18 52.94 0.36
C SER A 34 4.77 51.72 -0.47
N SER A 35 4.85 51.81 -1.79
CA SER A 35 4.55 50.69 -2.69
C SER A 35 5.59 49.57 -2.60
N LEU A 36 6.88 49.90 -2.48
CA LEU A 36 7.95 48.93 -2.32
C LEU A 36 7.81 48.12 -1.02
N ASN A 37 7.35 48.74 0.06
CA ASN A 37 7.06 48.04 1.31
C ASN A 37 6.05 46.90 1.16
N LYS A 38 5.17 46.94 0.14
CA LYS A 38 4.26 45.83 -0.14
C LYS A 38 4.99 44.53 -0.48
N ILE A 39 6.20 44.58 -1.03
CA ILE A 39 6.97 43.37 -1.37
C ILE A 39 8.12 43.10 -0.39
N LYS A 40 8.09 43.68 0.81
CA LYS A 40 9.11 43.45 1.85
C LYS A 40 9.19 41.95 2.16
N GLY A 41 10.37 41.37 1.95
CA GLY A 41 10.62 39.92 2.06
C GLY A 41 10.75 39.17 0.72
N HIS A 42 10.37 39.78 -0.41
CA HIS A 42 10.64 39.23 -1.75
C HIS A 42 12.08 39.57 -2.20
N LYS A 43 12.72 38.69 -2.99
CA LYS A 43 14.12 38.85 -3.43
C LYS A 43 14.43 40.18 -4.13
N LYS A 44 13.46 40.73 -4.87
CA LYS A 44 13.58 42.03 -5.59
C LYS A 44 13.46 43.26 -4.67
N TYR A 45 13.02 43.11 -3.42
CA TYR A 45 12.87 44.23 -2.49
C TYR A 45 14.19 44.98 -2.27
N GLN A 46 15.27 44.25 -1.98
CA GLN A 46 16.60 44.85 -1.74
C GLN A 46 17.21 45.45 -3.01
N GLU A 47 16.94 44.84 -4.17
CA GLU A 47 17.35 45.36 -5.47
C GLU A 47 16.71 46.73 -5.75
N TYR A 48 15.39 46.85 -5.56
CA TYR A 48 14.68 48.11 -5.78
C TYR A 48 14.94 49.14 -4.68
N LEU A 49 15.13 48.72 -3.44
CA LEU A 49 15.49 49.64 -2.35
C LEU A 49 16.80 50.37 -2.65
N LYS A 50 17.85 49.62 -3.05
CA LYS A 50 19.13 50.19 -3.50
C LYS A 50 18.98 51.08 -4.72
N ALA A 51 18.09 50.73 -5.65
CA ALA A 51 17.84 51.54 -6.84
C ALA A 51 17.16 52.90 -6.49
N ILE A 52 16.38 52.96 -5.42
CA ILE A 52 15.66 54.16 -4.94
C ILE A 52 16.51 55.02 -3.99
N GLU A 53 17.46 54.42 -3.28
CA GLU A 53 18.40 55.15 -2.41
C GLU A 53 19.42 55.99 -3.20
N ASN A 54 19.63 55.70 -4.49
CA ASN A 54 20.38 56.57 -5.40
C ASN A 54 19.44 57.67 -5.97
N GLU A 55 19.58 58.92 -5.51
CA GLU A 55 18.58 60.03 -5.54
C GLU A 55 18.09 60.58 -6.91
N SER A 56 18.08 59.80 -8.00
CA SER A 56 17.31 60.17 -9.20
C SER A 56 16.88 58.95 -10.03
N ILE A 57 15.68 58.44 -9.76
CA ILE A 57 15.03 57.44 -10.62
C ILE A 57 14.30 58.17 -11.77
N SER A 58 14.43 57.68 -13.00
CA SER A 58 13.64 58.18 -14.12
C SER A 58 12.16 57.78 -13.98
N VAL A 59 11.24 58.62 -14.45
CA VAL A 59 9.79 58.32 -14.46
C VAL A 59 9.50 56.96 -15.13
N SER A 60 10.25 56.59 -16.17
CA SER A 60 10.13 55.29 -16.84
C SER A 60 10.50 54.10 -15.95
N LYS A 61 11.53 54.25 -15.11
CA LYS A 61 12.00 53.20 -14.20
C LYS A 61 11.13 53.10 -12.95
N GLU A 62 10.61 54.22 -12.44
CA GLU A 62 9.57 54.22 -11.40
C GLU A 62 8.35 53.44 -11.86
N LYS A 63 7.82 53.74 -13.06
CA LYS A 63 6.65 53.04 -13.61
C LYS A 63 6.89 51.53 -13.71
N LYS A 64 8.06 51.13 -14.20
CA LYS A 64 8.45 49.71 -14.29
C LYS A 64 8.54 49.03 -12.92
N ILE A 65 9.07 49.70 -11.90
CA ILE A 65 9.14 49.15 -10.54
C ILE A 65 7.73 48.97 -9.95
N LEU A 66 6.83 49.92 -10.16
CA LEU A 66 5.44 49.82 -9.72
C LEU A 66 4.69 48.69 -10.44
N GLU A 67 4.88 48.54 -11.75
CA GLU A 67 4.33 47.42 -12.53
C GLU A 67 4.87 46.07 -12.02
N ASP A 68 6.18 45.96 -11.80
CA ASP A 68 6.81 44.74 -11.28
C ASP A 68 6.29 44.39 -9.87
N ILE A 69 6.10 45.37 -8.99
CA ILE A 69 5.52 45.17 -7.64
C ILE A 69 4.11 44.59 -7.75
N ASN A 70 3.27 45.15 -8.62
CA ASN A 70 1.91 44.65 -8.81
C ASN A 70 1.90 43.23 -9.39
N ILE A 71 2.77 42.93 -10.37
CA ILE A 71 2.89 41.59 -10.95
C ILE A 71 3.30 40.56 -9.90
N ILE A 72 4.24 40.90 -9.01
CA ILE A 72 4.67 40.01 -7.92
C ILE A 72 3.49 39.69 -7.00
N ILE A 73 2.74 40.70 -6.55
CA ILE A 73 1.61 40.51 -5.66
C ILE A 73 0.49 39.70 -6.33
N GLU A 74 0.15 40.01 -7.59
CA GLU A 74 -0.91 39.31 -8.32
C GLU A 74 -0.55 37.86 -8.65
N ASN A 75 0.71 37.58 -9.00
CA ASN A 75 1.16 36.20 -9.23
C ASN A 75 1.06 35.36 -7.94
N GLU A 76 1.50 35.93 -6.81
CA GLU A 76 1.40 35.24 -5.51
C GLU A 76 -0.06 35.02 -5.11
N LYS A 77 -0.93 36.02 -5.30
CA LYS A 77 -2.37 35.87 -5.09
C LYS A 77 -2.98 34.80 -5.98
N LYS A 78 -2.55 34.70 -7.24
CA LYS A 78 -3.03 33.68 -8.19
C LYS A 78 -2.59 32.28 -7.76
N GLU A 79 -1.36 32.14 -7.28
CA GLU A 79 -0.87 30.87 -6.74
C GLU A 79 -1.65 30.47 -5.48
N ILE A 80 -1.84 31.39 -4.53
CA ILE A 80 -2.62 31.13 -3.32
C ILE A 80 -4.09 30.83 -3.66
N SER A 81 -4.70 31.55 -4.59
CA SER A 81 -6.07 31.28 -5.09
C SER A 81 -6.19 29.87 -5.67
N SER A 82 -5.18 29.40 -6.42
CA SER A 82 -5.15 28.03 -6.91
C SER A 82 -5.11 27.01 -5.77
N LYS A 83 -4.42 27.32 -4.66
CA LYS A 83 -4.37 26.47 -3.46
C LYS A 83 -5.65 26.54 -2.61
N ILE A 84 -6.31 27.69 -2.53
CA ILE A 84 -7.64 27.83 -1.89
C ILE A 84 -8.68 27.00 -2.63
N ASN A 85 -8.65 27.01 -3.97
CA ASN A 85 -9.55 26.18 -4.79
C ASN A 85 -9.43 24.68 -4.49
N LEU A 86 -8.28 24.23 -3.98
CA LEU A 86 -8.05 22.84 -3.58
C LEU A 86 -8.59 22.50 -2.18
N LEU A 87 -9.01 23.49 -1.38
CA LEU A 87 -9.63 23.24 -0.07
C LEU A 87 -11.00 22.58 -0.26
N THR A 88 -11.33 21.64 0.63
CA THR A 88 -12.60 20.88 0.54
C THR A 88 -13.75 21.52 1.32
N ASP A 89 -13.47 22.48 2.20
CA ASP A 89 -14.45 23.20 3.02
C ASP A 89 -14.78 24.56 2.37
N GLU A 90 -16.03 24.71 1.88
CA GLU A 90 -16.49 25.91 1.17
C GLU A 90 -16.60 27.16 2.07
N ASN A 91 -16.87 26.99 3.38
CA ASN A 91 -16.87 28.11 4.31
C ASN A 91 -15.44 28.63 4.53
N LYS A 92 -14.48 27.70 4.66
CA LYS A 92 -13.06 28.07 4.71
C LYS A 92 -12.57 28.65 3.39
N LYS A 93 -13.00 28.13 2.24
CA LYS A 93 -12.68 28.72 0.93
C LYS A 93 -13.11 30.18 0.87
N LYS A 94 -14.37 30.46 1.24
CA LYS A 94 -14.88 31.83 1.29
C LYS A 94 -14.08 32.69 2.26
N GLU A 95 -13.84 32.21 3.48
CA GLU A 95 -13.02 32.91 4.49
C GLU A 95 -11.61 33.23 3.96
N TYR A 96 -10.96 32.29 3.27
CA TYR A 96 -9.63 32.49 2.72
C TYR A 96 -9.62 33.35 1.46
N TYR A 97 -10.67 33.31 0.65
CA TYR A 97 -10.85 34.24 -0.47
C TYR A 97 -11.04 35.67 0.02
N ASP A 98 -11.86 35.86 1.07
CA ASP A 98 -12.07 37.16 1.69
C ASP A 98 -10.73 37.68 2.25
N LYS A 99 -9.98 36.87 3.02
CA LYS A 99 -8.64 37.22 3.50
C LYS A 99 -7.64 37.50 2.37
N LEU A 100 -7.67 36.72 1.29
CA LEU A 100 -6.78 36.91 0.14
C LEU A 100 -7.09 38.23 -0.58
N SER A 101 -8.36 38.62 -0.65
CA SER A 101 -8.79 39.89 -1.25
C SER A 101 -8.33 41.11 -0.44
N GLU A 102 -8.30 40.98 0.90
CA GLU A 102 -7.86 42.02 1.84
C GLU A 102 -6.34 42.14 1.94
N THR A 103 -5.61 41.06 1.61
CA THR A 103 -4.14 41.01 1.76
C THR A 103 -3.44 41.67 0.58
N ASN A 104 -2.57 42.65 0.83
CA ASN A 104 -1.88 43.41 -0.22
C ASN A 104 -0.36 43.53 -0.02
N THR A 105 0.21 42.73 0.89
CA THR A 105 1.66 42.63 1.09
C THR A 105 2.15 41.20 0.89
N TYR A 106 3.36 41.05 0.34
CA TYR A 106 3.98 39.77 0.06
C TYR A 106 4.26 38.97 1.34
N SER A 107 4.69 39.63 2.42
CA SER A 107 4.92 38.95 3.70
C SER A 107 3.65 38.31 4.24
N ASP A 108 2.53 39.01 4.17
CA ASP A 108 1.25 38.51 4.64
C ASP A 108 0.69 37.43 3.71
N LEU A 109 0.90 37.56 2.40
CA LEU A 109 0.57 36.52 1.42
C LEU A 109 1.34 35.23 1.69
N ILE A 110 2.63 35.29 2.03
CA ILE A 110 3.42 34.10 2.38
C ILE A 110 2.95 33.46 3.70
N VAL A 111 2.53 34.26 4.68
CA VAL A 111 1.94 33.73 5.93
C VAL A 111 0.61 33.04 5.64
N LEU A 112 -0.22 33.64 4.78
CA LEU A 112 -1.48 33.09 4.33
C LEU A 112 -1.28 31.79 3.53
N ASP A 113 -0.30 31.77 2.61
CA ASP A 113 0.08 30.60 1.82
C ASP A 113 0.54 29.44 2.70
N LYS A 114 1.35 29.71 3.73
CA LYS A 114 1.77 28.69 4.71
C LYS A 114 0.57 28.14 5.49
N LYS A 115 -0.38 28.97 5.88
CA LYS A 115 -1.62 28.53 6.57
C LYS A 115 -2.49 27.67 5.64
N ILE A 116 -2.70 28.09 4.39
CA ILE A 116 -3.48 27.33 3.41
C ILE A 116 -2.76 26.02 3.02
N SER A 117 -1.44 26.06 2.86
CA SER A 117 -0.63 24.87 2.60
C SER A 117 -0.63 23.90 3.77
N SER A 118 -0.74 24.39 5.01
CA SER A 118 -0.93 23.52 6.18
C SER A 118 -2.30 22.83 6.19
N LEU A 119 -3.35 23.49 5.67
CA LEU A 119 -4.68 22.91 5.50
C LEU A 119 -4.77 21.93 4.31
N ASN A 120 -3.99 22.15 3.25
CA ASN A 120 -3.87 21.22 2.12
C ASN A 120 -2.96 20.01 2.43
N ASN A 121 -2.22 20.06 3.54
CA ASN A 121 -1.50 18.92 4.11
C ASN A 121 -2.31 18.17 5.17
N ASP A 122 -3.61 18.49 5.31
CA ASP A 122 -4.55 17.58 5.95
C ASP A 122 -4.83 16.43 4.98
N ASN A 123 -3.89 15.48 4.98
CA ASN A 123 -4.27 14.08 5.13
C ASN A 123 -5.61 14.04 5.89
N LYS A 124 -6.68 13.57 5.26
CA LYS A 124 -7.94 13.42 5.99
C LYS A 124 -7.71 12.45 7.13
N GLU A 125 -7.78 12.96 8.35
CA GLU A 125 -7.79 12.16 9.55
C GLU A 125 -9.07 11.32 9.50
N TYR A 126 -8.97 10.02 9.18
CA TYR A 126 -10.15 9.15 9.28
C TYR A 126 -10.49 9.03 10.77
N VAL A 127 -11.44 9.81 11.25
CA VAL A 127 -11.94 9.68 12.61
C VAL A 127 -13.01 8.59 12.59
N PHE A 128 -12.90 7.62 13.49
CA PHE A 128 -13.94 6.60 13.60
C PHE A 128 -15.28 7.23 13.88
N SER A 129 -16.31 6.69 13.23
CA SER A 129 -17.70 6.89 13.66
C SER A 129 -17.79 6.57 15.15
N LYS A 130 -18.36 7.48 15.94
CA LYS A 130 -18.70 7.14 17.31
C LYS A 130 -19.72 6.02 17.30
N ILE A 131 -19.51 5.02 18.14
CA ILE A 131 -20.47 3.94 18.32
C ILE A 131 -21.71 4.56 18.99
N PRO A 132 -22.91 4.44 18.39
CA PRO A 132 -24.11 5.03 18.96
C PRO A 132 -24.43 4.38 20.31
N PRO A 133 -24.88 5.16 21.31
CA PRO A 133 -25.28 4.63 22.60
C PRO A 133 -26.57 3.80 22.49
N LEU A 134 -26.82 2.96 23.49
CA LEU A 134 -28.07 2.20 23.55
C LEU A 134 -29.22 3.11 23.99
N SER A 135 -30.39 3.00 23.36
CA SER A 135 -31.57 3.75 23.80
C SER A 135 -31.96 3.33 25.22
N SER A 136 -32.27 4.29 26.09
CA SER A 136 -32.76 4.04 27.46
C SER A 136 -34.08 3.26 27.49
N SER A 137 -34.85 3.30 26.39
CA SER A 137 -36.09 2.55 26.19
C SER A 137 -35.87 1.09 25.77
N THR A 138 -34.62 0.64 25.61
CA THR A 138 -34.33 -0.74 25.19
C THR A 138 -34.72 -1.72 26.28
N THR A 139 -35.58 -2.68 25.95
CA THR A 139 -36.05 -3.72 26.86
C THR A 139 -35.02 -4.83 27.01
N LEU A 140 -35.04 -5.51 28.16
CA LEU A 140 -34.24 -6.71 28.37
C LEU A 140 -34.62 -7.77 27.32
N THR A 141 -33.61 -8.35 26.68
CA THR A 141 -33.76 -9.49 25.76
C THR A 141 -34.05 -10.78 26.53
N ASN A 142 -33.55 -10.89 27.77
CA ASN A 142 -33.81 -12.01 28.67
C ASN A 142 -33.80 -11.50 30.12
N ASN A 143 -34.82 -11.87 30.88
CA ASN A 143 -34.93 -11.54 32.30
C ASN A 143 -34.26 -12.63 33.15
N GLY A 144 -33.40 -12.23 34.07
CA GLY A 144 -32.69 -13.09 34.99
C GLY A 144 -31.46 -13.76 34.39
N ILE A 145 -31.17 -14.97 34.87
CA ILE A 145 -29.98 -15.73 34.48
C ILE A 145 -30.21 -16.38 33.11
N VAL A 146 -29.29 -16.14 32.17
CA VAL A 146 -29.30 -16.77 30.85
C VAL A 146 -28.92 -18.23 30.97
N LYS A 147 -29.90 -19.13 30.81
CA LYS A 147 -29.66 -20.59 30.84
C LYS A 147 -29.06 -21.13 29.54
N ASN A 148 -29.41 -20.55 28.39
CA ASN A 148 -28.96 -21.01 27.08
C ASN A 148 -28.58 -19.82 26.17
N PRO A 149 -27.30 -19.42 26.12
CA PRO A 149 -26.88 -18.30 25.28
C PRO A 149 -27.06 -18.56 23.77
N LYS A 150 -27.02 -19.83 23.32
CA LYS A 150 -27.26 -20.16 21.90
C LYS A 150 -28.65 -19.73 21.43
N ALA A 151 -29.68 -19.80 22.28
CA ALA A 151 -31.04 -19.40 21.91
C ALA A 151 -31.14 -17.90 21.55
N ILE A 152 -30.23 -17.09 22.09
CA ILE A 152 -30.16 -15.64 21.87
C ILE A 152 -29.27 -15.33 20.66
N PHE A 153 -28.03 -15.84 20.67
CA PHE A 153 -26.99 -15.41 19.73
C PHE A 153 -26.85 -16.26 18.47
N ASN A 154 -27.29 -17.53 18.48
CA ASN A 154 -27.13 -18.44 17.35
C ASN A 154 -28.24 -18.26 16.30
N LYS A 155 -28.29 -17.09 15.67
CA LYS A 155 -29.23 -16.71 14.61
C LYS A 155 -28.51 -16.62 13.26
N LYS A 156 -29.25 -16.53 12.15
CA LYS A 156 -28.69 -16.33 10.80
C LYS A 156 -27.82 -15.06 10.71
N TYR A 157 -28.18 -14.02 11.45
CA TYR A 157 -27.38 -12.81 11.62
C TYR A 157 -27.10 -12.60 13.10
N PHE A 158 -25.88 -12.23 13.46
CA PHE A 158 -25.56 -11.98 14.87
C PHE A 158 -26.44 -10.84 15.42
N PRO A 159 -27.17 -11.06 16.52
CA PRO A 159 -28.15 -10.09 16.99
C PRO A 159 -27.46 -8.82 17.50
N LYS A 160 -27.98 -7.67 17.08
CA LYS A 160 -27.54 -6.36 17.58
C LYS A 160 -28.34 -5.99 18.83
N ASN A 161 -27.74 -5.20 19.71
CA ASN A 161 -28.41 -4.59 20.88
C ASN A 161 -29.03 -5.60 21.87
N VAL A 162 -28.45 -6.79 22.02
CA VAL A 162 -28.85 -7.74 23.06
C VAL A 162 -28.57 -7.14 24.43
N LEU A 163 -29.59 -7.06 25.28
CA LEU A 163 -29.53 -6.45 26.61
C LEU A 163 -29.92 -7.47 27.68
N LEU A 164 -29.05 -7.73 28.65
CA LEU A 164 -29.23 -8.71 29.71
C LEU A 164 -29.11 -8.08 31.10
N ASP A 165 -29.53 -8.78 32.14
CA ASP A 165 -29.29 -8.35 33.52
C ASP A 165 -27.80 -8.39 33.88
N ASP A 166 -27.32 -7.30 34.49
CA ASP A 166 -25.95 -7.16 34.98
C ASP A 166 -25.73 -8.00 36.26
N ASN A 167 -25.27 -9.23 36.07
CA ASN A 167 -24.81 -10.09 37.16
C ASN A 167 -23.59 -10.92 36.73
N THR A 168 -22.81 -11.38 37.72
CA THR A 168 -21.56 -12.12 37.50
C THR A 168 -21.79 -13.44 36.74
N ILE A 169 -22.93 -14.10 36.97
CA ILE A 169 -23.27 -15.37 36.31
C ILE A 169 -23.47 -15.14 34.81
N ASN A 170 -24.30 -14.17 34.42
CA ASN A 170 -24.53 -13.80 33.02
C ASN A 170 -23.23 -13.37 32.34
N LYS A 171 -22.44 -12.50 32.99
CA LYS A 171 -21.12 -12.09 32.48
C LYS A 171 -20.21 -13.28 32.20
N THR A 172 -20.17 -14.26 33.10
CA THR A 172 -19.35 -15.47 32.95
C THR A 172 -19.85 -16.38 31.84
N ILE A 173 -21.17 -16.62 31.77
CA ILE A 173 -21.81 -17.45 30.74
C ILE A 173 -21.57 -16.85 29.35
N ILE A 174 -21.75 -15.53 29.19
CA ILE A 174 -21.56 -14.88 27.90
C ILE A 174 -20.09 -14.86 27.48
N LYS A 175 -19.16 -14.52 28.39
CA LYS A 175 -17.71 -14.59 28.11
C LYS A 175 -17.31 -15.98 27.61
N LYS A 176 -17.70 -17.04 28.33
CA LYS A 176 -17.39 -18.43 27.95
C LYS A 176 -18.03 -18.82 26.61
N TYR A 177 -19.25 -18.36 26.35
CA TYR A 177 -19.94 -18.63 25.10
C TYR A 177 -19.28 -17.94 23.91
N PHE A 178 -19.01 -16.64 23.97
CA PHE A 178 -18.34 -15.90 22.90
C PHE A 178 -16.94 -16.45 22.61
N ASP A 179 -16.18 -16.73 23.66
CA ASP A 179 -14.83 -17.30 23.53
C ASP A 179 -14.84 -18.66 22.83
N GLY A 180 -15.78 -19.53 23.21
CA GLY A 180 -15.93 -20.85 22.60
C GLY A 180 -16.43 -20.82 21.15
N GLU A 181 -17.35 -19.92 20.79
CA GLU A 181 -17.79 -19.79 19.39
C GLU A 181 -16.68 -19.19 18.51
N LEU A 182 -15.91 -18.21 19.02
CA LEU A 182 -14.78 -17.64 18.29
C LEU A 182 -13.67 -18.69 18.07
N GLU A 183 -13.34 -19.48 19.07
CA GLU A 183 -12.33 -20.56 18.96
C GLU A 183 -12.72 -21.59 17.87
N LYS A 184 -14.00 -21.99 17.80
CA LYS A 184 -14.48 -22.88 16.73
C LYS A 184 -14.30 -22.27 15.34
N ILE A 185 -14.64 -21.00 15.19
CA ILE A 185 -14.51 -20.28 13.92
C ILE A 185 -13.06 -20.17 13.50
N LEU A 186 -12.17 -19.77 14.43
CA LEU A 186 -10.74 -19.66 14.15
C LEU A 186 -10.17 -20.99 13.68
N LYS A 187 -10.57 -22.11 14.27
CA LYS A 187 -10.16 -23.43 13.77
C LYS A 187 -10.66 -23.73 12.36
N VAL A 188 -11.87 -23.32 11.97
CA VAL A 188 -12.32 -23.49 10.57
C VAL A 188 -11.46 -22.66 9.63
N VAL A 189 -11.30 -21.37 9.95
CA VAL A 189 -10.58 -20.41 9.08
C VAL A 189 -9.09 -20.76 8.96
N LEU A 190 -8.48 -21.21 10.06
CA LEU A 190 -7.04 -21.49 10.13
C LEU A 190 -6.72 -22.96 9.80
N SER A 191 -7.55 -23.91 10.23
CA SER A 191 -7.25 -25.34 10.14
C SER A 191 -8.03 -26.11 9.08
N ASN A 192 -9.06 -25.54 8.45
CA ASN A 192 -9.94 -26.21 7.48
C ASN A 192 -10.52 -27.56 7.98
N SER A 193 -10.63 -27.75 9.30
CA SER A 193 -11.01 -29.02 9.92
C SER A 193 -12.10 -28.81 10.96
N PHE A 194 -13.35 -29.14 10.59
CA PHE A 194 -14.46 -29.25 11.54
C PHE A 194 -15.74 -29.85 10.94
N ASP A 195 -16.62 -30.27 11.84
CA ASP A 195 -18.01 -30.60 11.56
C ASP A 195 -18.83 -29.30 11.41
N ILE A 196 -19.43 -29.10 10.23
CA ILE A 196 -20.18 -27.89 9.87
C ILE A 196 -21.35 -27.68 10.84
N ASP A 197 -21.95 -28.75 11.35
CA ASP A 197 -23.14 -28.71 12.22
C ASP A 197 -22.88 -28.09 13.61
N VAL A 198 -21.60 -27.92 13.99
CA VAL A 198 -21.19 -27.39 15.29
C VAL A 198 -20.96 -25.88 15.28
N LEU A 199 -20.93 -25.27 14.09
CA LEU A 199 -20.64 -23.85 13.88
C LEU A 199 -21.86 -22.96 14.15
N PRO A 200 -21.63 -21.69 14.54
CA PRO A 200 -22.73 -20.76 14.70
C PRO A 200 -23.38 -20.41 13.35
N LYS A 201 -24.71 -20.32 13.34
CA LYS A 201 -25.54 -19.98 12.17
C LYS A 201 -25.17 -18.65 11.51
N TRP A 202 -24.67 -17.69 12.28
CA TRP A 202 -24.24 -16.39 11.75
C TRP A 202 -22.89 -16.44 11.03
N PHE A 203 -22.18 -17.57 11.10
CA PHE A 203 -20.96 -17.83 10.34
C PHE A 203 -21.20 -18.71 9.10
N GLN A 204 -22.33 -19.40 9.05
CA GLN A 204 -22.76 -20.20 7.89
C GLN A 204 -23.54 -19.30 6.93
N ASN A 205 -23.06 -19.11 5.70
CA ASN A 205 -23.78 -18.26 4.74
C ASN A 205 -25.00 -18.99 4.14
N ASP A 206 -24.87 -20.30 3.86
CA ASP A 206 -25.90 -21.26 3.40
C ASP A 206 -25.49 -22.71 3.80
N GLU A 207 -26.35 -23.73 3.58
CA GLU A 207 -26.15 -25.14 4.00
C GLU A 207 -24.80 -25.78 3.59
N TYR A 208 -24.10 -25.23 2.58
CA TYR A 208 -22.85 -25.81 2.06
C TYR A 208 -21.67 -24.81 1.90
N ASN A 209 -21.86 -23.52 2.17
CA ASN A 209 -20.81 -22.50 1.97
C ASN A 209 -20.36 -21.85 3.28
N LEU A 210 -19.13 -22.18 3.67
CA LEU A 210 -18.47 -21.60 4.85
C LEU A 210 -17.94 -20.21 4.55
N ASN A 211 -18.06 -19.34 5.54
CA ASN A 211 -17.48 -18.03 5.52
C ASN A 211 -16.01 -18.07 5.98
N THR A 212 -15.06 -18.29 5.09
CA THR A 212 -13.63 -18.39 5.48
C THR A 212 -12.93 -17.05 5.64
N ASP A 213 -13.62 -15.94 5.39
CA ASP A 213 -13.01 -14.62 5.43
C ASP A 213 -13.19 -14.03 6.84
N PHE A 214 -12.10 -13.56 7.45
CA PHE A 214 -12.19 -12.82 8.72
C PHE A 214 -13.12 -11.60 8.63
N ASP A 215 -13.40 -11.13 7.40
CA ASP A 215 -14.18 -9.93 7.16
C ASP A 215 -15.67 -9.98 7.44
N LYS A 216 -16.18 -11.20 7.52
CA LYS A 216 -17.59 -11.44 7.75
C LYS A 216 -17.83 -12.02 9.15
N ILE A 217 -16.80 -12.08 10.02
CA ILE A 217 -16.98 -12.43 11.43
C ILE A 217 -17.41 -11.16 12.18
N PRO A 218 -18.61 -11.12 12.79
CA PRO A 218 -19.10 -9.94 13.48
C PRO A 218 -18.35 -9.69 14.80
N ASP A 219 -18.37 -8.45 15.26
CA ASP A 219 -18.04 -8.13 16.65
C ASP A 219 -19.08 -8.78 17.57
N LEU A 220 -18.62 -9.59 18.53
CA LEU A 220 -19.48 -10.24 19.50
C LEU A 220 -19.77 -9.25 20.62
N VAL A 221 -21.00 -8.75 20.64
CA VAL A 221 -21.41 -7.65 21.52
C VAL A 221 -22.63 -8.05 22.36
N VAL A 222 -22.60 -7.71 23.64
CA VAL A 222 -23.76 -7.77 24.52
C VAL A 222 -23.76 -6.57 25.47
N TRP A 223 -24.95 -6.11 25.84
CA TRP A 223 -25.15 -5.08 26.84
C TRP A 223 -25.67 -5.70 28.14
N PHE A 224 -25.24 -5.14 29.26
CA PHE A 224 -25.71 -5.47 30.60
C PHE A 224 -26.35 -4.23 31.21
N LYS A 225 -27.56 -4.39 31.75
CA LYS A 225 -28.30 -3.35 32.45
C LYS A 225 -28.27 -3.65 33.94
N ASN A 226 -27.78 -2.70 34.73
CA ASN A 226 -27.86 -2.81 36.19
C ASN A 226 -29.16 -2.22 36.75
N SER A 227 -29.39 -2.43 38.04
CA SER A 227 -30.56 -1.94 38.79
C SER A 227 -30.70 -0.40 38.77
N ASN A 228 -29.62 0.34 38.52
CA ASN A 228 -29.61 1.80 38.43
C ASN A 228 -29.80 2.29 36.98
N ASN A 229 -30.29 1.45 36.06
CA ASN A 229 -30.42 1.75 34.63
C ASN A 229 -29.11 2.19 33.94
N LYS A 230 -27.94 1.83 34.49
CA LYS A 230 -26.67 2.04 33.82
C LYS A 230 -26.35 0.84 32.93
N PHE A 231 -25.80 1.14 31.78
CA PHE A 231 -25.46 0.15 30.76
C PHE A 231 -23.94 -0.06 30.70
N ILE A 232 -23.54 -1.32 30.71
CA ILE A 232 -22.17 -1.76 30.45
C ILE A 232 -22.20 -2.68 29.24
N LYS A 233 -21.36 -2.39 28.26
CA LYS A 233 -21.18 -3.21 27.06
C LYS A 233 -20.01 -4.16 27.28
N TYR A 234 -20.17 -5.42 26.90
CA TYR A 234 -19.07 -6.35 26.67
C TYR A 234 -18.84 -6.50 25.17
N VAL A 235 -17.57 -6.45 24.79
CA VAL A 235 -17.14 -6.59 23.40
C VAL A 235 -16.07 -7.67 23.34
N GLN A 236 -16.21 -8.61 22.42
CA GLN A 236 -15.15 -9.50 21.97
C GLN A 236 -15.05 -9.42 20.44
N LYS A 237 -13.85 -9.12 19.92
CA LYS A 237 -13.65 -8.92 18.49
C LYS A 237 -12.25 -9.28 18.04
N ILE A 238 -12.13 -9.75 16.81
CA ILE A 238 -10.84 -9.88 16.12
C ILE A 238 -10.34 -8.47 15.80
N VAL A 239 -9.05 -8.24 15.99
CA VAL A 239 -8.38 -6.99 15.62
C VAL A 239 -7.38 -7.31 14.50
N PRO A 240 -7.74 -7.02 13.24
CA PRO A 240 -6.84 -7.15 12.11
C PRO A 240 -5.54 -6.38 12.31
N SER A 241 -4.49 -6.90 11.70
CA SER A 241 -3.18 -6.28 11.71
C SER A 241 -2.47 -6.63 10.43
N TYR A 242 -1.65 -5.69 9.93
CA TYR A 242 -0.84 -5.95 8.77
C TYR A 242 0.23 -7.01 9.05
N VAL A 243 0.55 -7.82 8.04
CA VAL A 243 1.59 -8.86 8.08
C VAL A 243 2.90 -8.34 8.65
N GLN A 244 3.36 -7.16 8.24
CA GLN A 244 4.63 -6.60 8.75
C GLN A 244 4.63 -6.33 10.26
N ASP A 245 3.46 -6.19 10.88
CA ASP A 245 3.32 -5.96 12.31
C ASP A 245 3.20 -7.26 13.11
N ASN A 246 3.15 -8.42 12.44
CA ASN A 246 2.94 -9.74 13.05
C ASN A 246 4.18 -10.63 12.94
N GLU A 247 5.36 -10.05 12.70
CA GLU A 247 6.60 -10.83 12.56
C GLU A 247 6.93 -11.57 13.86
N LEU A 248 6.93 -12.90 13.78
CA LEU A 248 7.51 -13.77 14.78
C LEU A 248 9.03 -13.91 14.57
N LYS A 249 9.77 -13.96 15.67
CA LYS A 249 11.21 -14.18 15.69
C LYS A 249 11.55 -15.39 16.55
N ILE A 250 12.59 -16.12 16.16
CA ILE A 250 13.16 -17.19 16.99
C ILE A 250 14.50 -16.68 17.52
N ILE A 251 14.62 -16.59 18.84
CA ILE A 251 15.84 -16.16 19.53
C ILE A 251 16.07 -17.12 20.69
N ASN A 252 17.24 -17.77 20.73
CA ASN A 252 17.58 -18.77 21.76
C ASN A 252 16.51 -19.87 21.91
N ASN A 253 15.95 -20.34 20.78
CA ASN A 253 14.82 -21.28 20.72
C ASN A 253 13.53 -20.83 21.43
N GLU A 254 13.41 -19.54 21.75
CA GLU A 254 12.13 -18.92 22.13
C GLU A 254 11.50 -18.28 20.90
N LEU A 255 10.21 -18.53 20.71
CA LEU A 255 9.40 -17.80 19.74
C LEU A 255 8.92 -16.50 20.38
N ILE A 256 9.18 -15.36 19.74
CA ILE A 256 8.89 -14.04 20.28
C ILE A 256 7.99 -13.27 19.32
N LEU A 257 6.89 -12.75 19.87
CA LEU A 257 6.02 -11.76 19.25
C LEU A 257 6.06 -10.47 20.07
N LYS A 258 6.18 -9.34 19.39
CA LYS A 258 6.09 -8.00 20.00
C LYS A 258 4.96 -7.22 19.33
N LYS A 259 4.14 -6.53 20.12
CA LYS A 259 3.02 -5.73 19.60
C LYS A 259 2.81 -4.45 20.39
N ASP A 260 2.74 -3.31 19.72
CA ASP A 260 2.25 -2.07 20.33
C ASP A 260 0.73 -2.18 20.56
N ILE A 261 0.31 -2.07 21.82
CA ILE A 261 -1.09 -2.11 22.24
C ILE A 261 -1.54 -0.80 22.88
N SER A 262 -0.79 0.31 22.69
CA SER A 262 -1.11 1.64 23.22
C SER A 262 -2.56 2.06 22.97
N ASN A 263 -3.05 1.82 21.75
CA ASN A 263 -4.41 2.16 21.32
C ASN A 263 -5.52 1.33 21.97
N PHE A 264 -5.16 0.25 22.67
CA PHE A 264 -6.08 -0.58 23.43
C PHE A 264 -5.93 -0.34 24.93
N ILE A 265 -4.68 -0.34 25.43
CA ILE A 265 -4.41 -0.23 26.87
C ILE A 265 -4.71 1.16 27.44
N ASN A 266 -4.54 2.23 26.66
CA ASN A 266 -4.79 3.60 27.12
C ASN A 266 -6.28 3.99 27.05
N LYS A 267 -7.13 3.12 26.47
CA LYS A 267 -8.57 3.39 26.38
C LYS A 267 -9.25 3.19 27.74
N PRO A 268 -10.38 3.88 28.00
CA PRO A 268 -11.14 3.77 29.25
C PRO A 268 -11.95 2.47 29.32
N PHE A 269 -11.38 1.36 28.84
CA PHE A 269 -11.98 0.03 28.90
C PHE A 269 -11.60 -0.67 30.21
N MET A 270 -12.50 -1.53 30.68
CA MET A 270 -12.35 -2.36 31.88
C MET A 270 -12.12 -3.83 31.47
N ASP A 271 -11.48 -4.61 32.34
CA ASP A 271 -11.15 -6.03 32.13
C ASP A 271 -10.58 -6.32 30.73
N LYS A 272 -9.51 -5.60 30.36
CA LYS A 272 -8.87 -5.73 29.05
C LYS A 272 -8.18 -7.09 28.93
N ASN A 273 -8.62 -7.89 27.97
CA ASN A 273 -8.01 -9.16 27.61
C ASN A 273 -7.54 -9.10 26.14
N ILE A 274 -6.40 -9.71 25.87
CA ILE A 274 -5.89 -9.93 24.51
C ILE A 274 -5.59 -11.40 24.30
N ASN A 275 -5.91 -11.90 23.12
CA ASN A 275 -5.69 -13.27 22.71
C ASN A 275 -4.77 -13.27 21.49
N PHE A 276 -3.75 -14.12 21.53
CA PHE A 276 -2.88 -14.37 20.39
C PHE A 276 -3.10 -15.78 19.87
N THR A 277 -3.54 -15.88 18.62
CA THR A 277 -3.73 -17.15 17.93
C THR A 277 -2.62 -17.34 16.90
N LEU A 278 -1.81 -18.38 17.07
CA LEU A 278 -0.64 -18.72 16.26
C LEU A 278 -0.90 -20.04 15.52
N ASN A 279 -0.64 -20.06 14.20
CA ASN A 279 -0.73 -21.28 13.42
C ASN A 279 0.50 -22.17 13.68
N LEU A 280 0.27 -23.31 14.33
CA LEU A 280 1.24 -24.35 14.59
C LEU A 280 0.91 -25.52 13.70
N ASN A 281 1.62 -25.61 12.60
CA ASN A 281 1.37 -26.58 11.56
C ASN A 281 2.28 -27.79 11.79
N LYS A 282 1.77 -28.99 11.54
CA LYS A 282 2.56 -30.22 11.51
C LYS A 282 2.52 -30.80 10.12
N LYS A 283 3.62 -31.39 9.67
CA LYS A 283 3.61 -32.20 8.47
C LYS A 283 2.75 -33.43 8.73
N ALA A 284 1.77 -33.74 7.87
CA ALA A 284 1.02 -34.98 8.01
C ALA A 284 1.97 -36.18 7.82
N ASN A 285 1.77 -37.25 8.59
CA ASN A 285 2.60 -38.47 8.56
C ASN A 285 2.47 -39.30 7.26
N ASN A 286 1.73 -38.84 6.25
CA ASN A 286 1.46 -39.60 5.04
C ASN A 286 2.45 -39.23 3.92
N ASP A 287 2.84 -40.20 3.10
CA ASP A 287 3.79 -40.13 1.96
C ASP A 287 3.42 -39.13 0.84
N ILE A 288 2.40 -38.29 1.03
CA ILE A 288 1.99 -37.23 0.10
C ILE A 288 2.54 -35.90 0.62
N PRO A 289 3.57 -35.30 -0.03
CA PRO A 289 4.30 -34.12 0.46
C PRO A 289 3.51 -32.81 0.64
N SER A 290 2.19 -32.80 0.42
CA SER A 290 1.37 -31.58 0.30
C SER A 290 0.30 -31.39 1.39
N ILE A 291 0.07 -32.37 2.27
CA ILE A 291 -0.94 -32.23 3.32
C ILE A 291 -0.27 -31.74 4.61
N ILE A 292 -0.45 -30.45 4.90
CA ILE A 292 -0.07 -29.84 6.18
C ILE A 292 -1.26 -30.04 7.12
N GLU A 293 -1.05 -30.75 8.23
CA GLU A 293 -2.01 -30.78 9.32
C GLU A 293 -1.96 -29.42 10.02
N LYS A 294 -2.98 -28.61 9.77
CA LYS A 294 -3.06 -27.26 10.30
C LYS A 294 -3.60 -27.30 11.72
N ASN A 295 -2.82 -26.86 12.68
CA ASN A 295 -3.27 -26.63 14.05
C ASN A 295 -2.99 -25.18 14.44
N PHE A 296 -3.59 -24.73 15.54
CA PHE A 296 -3.28 -23.44 16.12
C PHE A 296 -3.20 -23.52 17.64
N VAL A 297 -2.50 -22.56 18.22
CA VAL A 297 -2.49 -22.27 19.65
C VAL A 297 -3.15 -20.93 19.86
N ARG A 298 -4.05 -20.85 20.84
CA ARG A 298 -4.65 -19.59 21.29
C ARG A 298 -4.26 -19.32 22.73
N ILE A 299 -3.57 -18.21 22.96
CA ILE A 299 -3.06 -17.80 24.27
C ILE A 299 -3.89 -16.62 24.76
N ASN A 300 -4.55 -16.78 25.90
CA ASN A 300 -5.40 -15.76 26.51
C ASN A 300 -4.67 -15.02 27.62
N LEU A 301 -4.63 -13.70 27.53
CA LEU A 301 -3.91 -12.83 28.45
C LEU A 301 -4.87 -11.79 29.06
N ASP A 302 -5.04 -11.85 30.37
CA ASP A 302 -5.62 -10.77 31.17
C ASP A 302 -4.55 -9.72 31.41
N LEU A 303 -4.70 -8.54 30.82
CA LEU A 303 -3.69 -7.49 30.86
C LEU A 303 -3.45 -6.94 32.28
N ASN A 304 -4.39 -7.16 33.20
CA ASN A 304 -4.26 -6.76 34.60
C ASN A 304 -3.55 -7.81 35.47
N LYS A 305 -3.29 -9.02 34.94
CA LYS A 305 -2.74 -10.15 35.70
C LYS A 305 -1.50 -10.77 35.03
N LEU A 306 -0.79 -10.00 34.20
CA LEU A 306 0.46 -10.48 33.61
C LEU A 306 1.53 -10.66 34.68
N ASP A 307 2.28 -11.75 34.57
CA ASP A 307 3.42 -12.02 35.44
C ASP A 307 4.64 -12.47 34.62
N SER A 308 5.79 -12.58 35.28
CA SER A 308 7.05 -12.92 34.65
C SER A 308 7.32 -14.42 34.51
N ASN A 309 6.36 -15.28 34.80
CA ASN A 309 6.54 -16.74 34.83
C ASN A 309 6.07 -17.39 33.53
N TYR A 310 6.53 -18.63 33.31
CA TYR A 310 6.08 -19.46 32.20
C TYR A 310 4.88 -20.29 32.64
N HIS A 311 3.81 -20.24 31.85
CA HIS A 311 2.55 -20.94 32.08
C HIS A 311 2.28 -21.96 30.99
N PRO A 312 1.66 -23.12 31.30
CA PRO A 312 1.27 -24.09 30.28
C PRO A 312 0.17 -23.54 29.38
N ILE A 313 0.24 -23.87 28.09
CA ILE A 313 -0.82 -23.55 27.13
C ILE A 313 -1.89 -24.64 27.21
N LYS A 314 -3.15 -24.22 27.34
CA LYS A 314 -4.28 -25.15 27.40
C LYS A 314 -4.38 -25.97 26.12
N ASN A 315 -4.63 -27.27 26.26
CA ASN A 315 -4.83 -28.23 25.15
C ASN A 315 -3.63 -28.41 24.21
N VAL A 316 -2.45 -27.90 24.54
CA VAL A 316 -1.24 -28.12 23.75
C VAL A 316 -0.10 -28.56 24.64
N GLU A 317 0.24 -29.84 24.53
CA GLU A 317 1.32 -30.43 25.30
C GLU A 317 2.68 -29.81 24.94
N ASN A 318 3.53 -29.72 25.95
CA ASN A 318 4.93 -29.33 25.83
C ASN A 318 5.18 -27.89 25.34
N LEU A 319 4.20 -27.00 25.41
CA LEU A 319 4.39 -25.56 25.14
C LEU A 319 4.06 -24.72 26.37
N LEU A 320 4.97 -23.81 26.67
CA LEU A 320 4.82 -22.82 27.74
C LEU A 320 4.85 -21.42 27.13
N TYR A 321 4.09 -20.50 27.71
CA TYR A 321 4.09 -19.09 27.32
C TYR A 321 4.42 -18.17 28.49
N LYS A 322 4.96 -17.00 28.18
CA LYS A 322 5.17 -15.89 29.10
C LYS A 322 4.83 -14.59 28.37
N ALA A 323 4.20 -13.66 29.05
CA ALA A 323 3.87 -12.36 28.47
C ALA A 323 4.19 -11.21 29.42
N SER A 324 4.67 -10.09 28.89
CA SER A 324 4.95 -8.89 29.67
C SER A 324 4.65 -7.64 28.84
N ILE A 325 4.28 -6.54 29.51
CA ILE A 325 4.11 -5.24 28.87
C ILE A 325 5.21 -4.30 29.36
N ASN A 326 5.87 -3.61 28.44
CA ASN A 326 6.87 -2.61 28.78
C ASN A 326 6.26 -1.22 29.01
N ASN A 327 7.08 -0.27 29.45
CA ASN A 327 6.69 1.12 29.70
C ASN A 327 6.21 1.90 28.46
N LYS A 328 6.40 1.36 27.25
CA LYS A 328 5.91 1.92 25.99
C LYS A 328 4.63 1.24 25.51
N ASN A 329 3.96 0.47 26.39
CA ASN A 329 2.75 -0.28 26.06
C ASN A 329 2.95 -1.30 24.90
N GLU A 330 4.17 -1.80 24.72
CA GLU A 330 4.43 -2.96 23.86
C GLU A 330 4.29 -4.23 24.69
N ILE A 331 3.41 -5.12 24.26
CA ILE A 331 3.33 -6.48 24.79
C ILE A 331 4.35 -7.36 24.07
N GLU A 332 5.12 -8.09 24.86
CA GLU A 332 6.04 -9.12 24.42
C GLU A 332 5.50 -10.48 24.86
N LEU A 333 5.16 -11.33 23.90
CA LEU A 333 4.76 -12.72 24.12
C LEU A 333 5.91 -13.64 23.71
N LYS A 334 6.29 -14.53 24.63
CA LYS A 334 7.31 -15.55 24.44
C LYS A 334 6.72 -16.93 24.57
N LEU A 335 7.05 -17.82 23.64
CA LEU A 335 6.76 -19.25 23.76
C LEU A 335 8.07 -20.03 23.82
N LYS A 336 8.09 -21.07 24.64
CA LYS A 336 9.16 -22.07 24.67
C LYS A 336 8.58 -23.47 24.70
N SER A 337 9.33 -24.41 24.13
CA SER A 337 9.07 -25.83 24.33
C SER A 337 9.50 -26.25 25.73
N SER A 338 8.70 -27.08 26.41
CA SER A 338 9.12 -27.77 27.63
C SER A 338 9.73 -29.16 27.36
N SER A 339 9.78 -29.57 26.10
CA SER A 339 10.55 -30.71 25.60
C SER A 339 11.69 -30.25 24.70
N ASP A 340 12.52 -31.18 24.20
CA ASP A 340 13.67 -30.89 23.32
C ASP A 340 13.30 -30.39 21.91
N LYS A 341 12.03 -30.04 21.68
CA LYS A 341 11.56 -29.54 20.39
C LYS A 341 12.00 -28.09 20.13
N HIS A 342 12.20 -27.79 18.85
CA HIS A 342 12.61 -26.47 18.37
C HIS A 342 11.58 -25.80 17.47
N PHE A 343 11.54 -24.47 17.45
CA PHE A 343 10.68 -23.74 16.52
C PHE A 343 11.34 -23.57 15.14
N THR A 344 10.55 -23.63 14.07
CA THR A 344 11.01 -23.29 12.71
C THR A 344 9.94 -22.52 11.93
N PHE A 345 10.38 -21.64 11.05
CA PHE A 345 9.54 -20.97 10.05
C PHE A 345 9.61 -21.63 8.66
N ASN A 346 10.40 -22.69 8.53
CA ASN A 346 10.61 -23.40 7.28
C ASN A 346 9.84 -24.71 7.33
N LEU A 347 8.79 -24.83 6.50
CA LEU A 347 8.00 -26.05 6.41
C LEU A 347 8.85 -27.29 6.09
N ASN A 348 10.02 -27.09 5.47
CA ASN A 348 10.91 -28.17 5.09
C ASN A 348 11.75 -28.73 6.24
N GLU A 349 11.92 -27.95 7.31
CA GLU A 349 12.54 -28.40 8.56
C GLU A 349 11.53 -29.08 9.49
N SER A 350 10.23 -29.10 9.10
CA SER A 350 9.18 -29.73 9.90
C SER A 350 9.42 -31.24 10.04
N SER A 351 9.77 -31.63 11.26
CA SER A 351 9.95 -33.00 11.76
C SER A 351 9.20 -33.19 13.09
N ASN A 352 9.23 -34.42 13.64
CA ASN A 352 8.67 -34.73 14.96
C ASN A 352 9.28 -33.88 16.09
N ASP A 353 10.51 -33.40 15.90
CA ASP A 353 11.29 -32.62 16.88
C ASP A 353 11.14 -31.11 16.68
N THR A 354 10.22 -30.68 15.81
CA THR A 354 10.02 -29.26 15.52
C THR A 354 8.56 -28.83 15.61
N PHE A 355 8.38 -27.56 15.93
CA PHE A 355 7.13 -26.83 15.79
C PHE A 355 7.26 -25.90 14.59
N PHE A 356 6.62 -26.25 13.47
CA PHE A 356 6.52 -25.34 12.34
C PHE A 356 5.45 -24.29 12.60
N ILE A 357 5.82 -23.02 12.46
CA ILE A 357 4.96 -21.88 12.72
C ILE A 357 4.93 -20.96 11.50
N GLU A 358 3.74 -20.47 11.17
CA GLU A 358 3.60 -19.42 10.15
C GLU A 358 4.13 -18.09 10.68
N LYS A 359 5.19 -17.56 10.05
CA LYS A 359 5.98 -16.45 10.61
C LYS A 359 5.20 -15.14 10.81
N TYR A 360 4.22 -14.85 9.95
CA TYR A 360 3.47 -13.59 9.99
C TYR A 360 1.96 -13.76 10.23
N SER A 361 1.48 -15.00 10.41
CA SER A 361 0.04 -15.31 10.51
C SER A 361 -0.42 -15.41 11.96
N THR A 362 -0.29 -14.31 12.71
CA THR A 362 -0.88 -14.17 14.04
C THR A 362 -2.25 -13.52 13.95
N VAL A 363 -3.30 -14.18 14.45
CA VAL A 363 -4.62 -13.56 14.63
C VAL A 363 -4.72 -13.04 16.05
N ILE A 364 -5.13 -11.78 16.20
CA ILE A 364 -5.29 -11.14 17.50
C ILE A 364 -6.77 -10.89 17.73
N ASP A 365 -7.29 -11.31 18.88
CA ASP A 365 -8.62 -10.92 19.33
C ASP A 365 -8.56 -10.27 20.71
N VAL A 366 -9.46 -9.33 20.97
CA VAL A 366 -9.51 -8.58 22.22
C VAL A 366 -10.87 -8.71 22.84
N SER A 367 -10.94 -8.65 24.16
CA SER A 367 -12.21 -8.45 24.85
C SER A 367 -12.10 -7.48 26.00
N TYR A 368 -13.18 -6.74 26.25
CA TYR A 368 -13.23 -5.70 27.25
C TYR A 368 -14.68 -5.34 27.62
N TYR A 369 -14.83 -4.69 28.77
CA TYR A 369 -16.05 -3.97 29.12
C TYR A 369 -15.89 -2.47 28.93
N VAL A 370 -16.98 -1.79 28.63
CA VAL A 370 -17.01 -0.33 28.50
C VAL A 370 -18.38 0.21 28.89
N TYR A 371 -18.40 1.39 29.52
CA TYR A 371 -19.65 2.08 29.82
C TYR A 371 -20.30 2.64 28.55
N ASP A 372 -21.62 2.76 28.57
CA ASP A 372 -22.34 3.40 27.48
C ASP A 372 -21.82 4.81 27.15
N GLY A 373 -21.77 5.12 25.85
CA GLY A 373 -21.19 6.35 25.33
C GLY A 373 -19.66 6.49 25.45
N LYS A 374 -18.94 5.47 25.94
CA LYS A 374 -17.46 5.47 26.05
C LYS A 374 -16.76 4.46 25.14
N ASP A 375 -17.52 3.69 24.36
CA ASP A 375 -16.96 2.74 23.40
C ASP A 375 -16.41 3.48 22.17
N GLU A 376 -15.28 3.01 21.68
CA GLU A 376 -14.56 3.60 20.56
C GLU A 376 -13.92 2.50 19.73
N ASN A 377 -13.95 2.67 18.40
CA ASN A 377 -13.18 1.85 17.48
C ASN A 377 -11.66 2.11 17.68
N PHE A 378 -10.83 1.07 17.67
CA PHE A 378 -9.34 1.18 17.74
C PHE A 378 -8.57 0.07 16.97
N SER A 379 -7.32 0.36 16.56
CA SER A 379 -6.38 -0.55 15.87
C SER A 379 -5.13 -0.82 16.69
N ILE A 380 -4.51 -1.99 16.53
CA ILE A 380 -3.24 -2.39 17.16
C ILE A 380 -2.07 -2.50 16.16
N THR A 381 -2.13 -1.76 15.05
CA THR A 381 -1.05 -1.71 14.04
C THR A 381 0.12 -0.82 14.50
N SER A 382 1.34 -1.14 14.06
CA SER A 382 2.60 -0.52 14.53
C SER A 382 2.73 0.98 14.27
N LYS A 383 1.94 1.52 13.34
CA LYS A 383 1.81 2.96 13.13
C LYS A 383 0.42 3.40 13.54
N ILE A 384 0.35 4.33 14.50
CA ILE A 384 -0.83 5.15 14.77
C ILE A 384 -0.97 6.10 13.58
N LEU A 385 -1.63 5.61 12.53
CA LEU A 385 -1.76 6.34 11.28
C LEU A 385 -2.87 7.36 11.43
N ASN A 386 -2.63 8.50 12.08
CA ASN A 386 -3.63 9.57 12.17
C ASN A 386 -4.15 9.97 10.78
N ASN A 387 -3.36 9.78 9.73
CA ASN A 387 -3.57 10.49 8.48
C ASN A 387 -3.28 9.67 7.22
N SER A 388 -3.69 8.40 7.18
CA SER A 388 -3.42 7.54 6.02
C SER A 388 -4.70 7.06 5.32
N HIS A 389 -4.60 6.85 4.00
CA HIS A 389 -5.56 6.09 3.20
C HIS A 389 -5.61 4.58 3.55
N PHE A 390 -4.89 4.16 4.59
CA PHE A 390 -4.76 2.79 5.10
C PHE A 390 -5.43 2.66 6.48
N ALA A 391 -5.68 1.41 6.86
CA ALA A 391 -6.75 1.06 7.77
C ALA A 391 -6.60 1.55 9.21
N LYS A 392 -7.71 2.05 9.74
CA LYS A 392 -7.97 2.21 11.17
C LYS A 392 -9.12 1.23 11.53
N LEU A 393 -9.04 0.49 12.64
CA LEU A 393 -10.00 -0.54 13.13
C LEU A 393 -10.77 -0.09 14.38
N SER A 394 -11.93 -0.58 14.86
CA SER A 394 -12.91 -1.59 14.40
C SER A 394 -14.29 -1.40 15.06
N SER A 395 -15.38 -1.68 14.33
CA SER A 395 -16.03 -3.00 14.37
C SER A 395 -15.76 -3.69 13.03
N ASN A 396 -15.55 -5.01 12.97
CA ASN A 396 -15.05 -5.73 11.79
C ASN A 396 -15.70 -5.22 10.49
N GLU A 397 -17.02 -5.20 10.42
CA GLU A 397 -17.80 -4.74 9.27
C GLU A 397 -17.42 -3.33 8.75
N GLU A 398 -17.10 -2.36 9.61
CA GLU A 398 -16.71 -0.99 9.19
C GLU A 398 -15.29 -0.92 8.63
N PHE A 399 -14.37 -1.72 9.18
CA PHE A 399 -13.04 -1.85 8.59
C PHE A 399 -13.12 -2.48 7.21
N TYR A 400 -13.96 -3.50 7.03
CA TYR A 400 -14.14 -4.15 5.74
C TYR A 400 -14.99 -3.37 4.73
N LYS A 401 -15.87 -2.48 5.21
CA LYS A 401 -16.64 -1.54 4.38
C LYS A 401 -15.80 -0.40 3.82
N ASN A 402 -14.84 0.10 4.61
CA ASN A 402 -14.03 1.28 4.26
C ASN A 402 -12.56 0.95 3.96
N GLU A 403 -12.13 -0.31 4.08
CA GLU A 403 -10.93 -0.78 3.40
C GLU A 403 -11.08 -0.39 1.93
N LYS A 404 -10.15 0.43 1.44
CA LYS A 404 -9.90 0.52 0.01
C LYS A 404 -9.30 -0.83 -0.39
N LYS A 405 -10.18 -1.84 -0.56
CA LYS A 405 -9.90 -3.03 -1.36
C LYS A 405 -9.34 -2.53 -2.68
N GLY A 406 -8.27 -3.18 -3.14
CA GLY A 406 -7.18 -2.44 -3.74
C GLY A 406 -7.59 -1.42 -4.79
N LYS A 407 -7.00 -0.23 -4.64
CA LYS A 407 -7.50 0.96 -5.31
C LYS A 407 -6.53 1.39 -6.40
N ARG A 408 -7.07 1.61 -7.60
CA ARG A 408 -6.44 2.47 -8.61
C ARG A 408 -6.33 3.90 -8.08
N LEU A 409 -5.11 4.41 -8.06
CA LEU A 409 -4.83 5.77 -7.64
C LEU A 409 -4.99 6.74 -8.81
N ASP A 410 -5.35 7.97 -8.48
CA ASP A 410 -5.19 9.08 -9.41
C ASP A 410 -3.70 9.42 -9.48
N VAL A 411 -3.10 8.99 -10.58
CA VAL A 411 -1.67 9.13 -10.87
C VAL A 411 -1.22 10.59 -10.81
N SER A 412 -2.08 11.52 -11.25
CA SER A 412 -1.76 12.96 -11.30
C SER A 412 -1.63 13.59 -9.91
N LEU A 413 -2.29 13.00 -8.91
CA LEU A 413 -2.33 13.50 -7.53
C LEU A 413 -1.46 12.69 -6.58
N ASN A 414 -0.93 11.54 -7.00
CA ASN A 414 -0.21 10.63 -6.11
C ASN A 414 1.26 11.04 -5.90
N LYS A 415 1.58 11.40 -4.64
CA LYS A 415 2.92 11.79 -4.16
C LYS A 415 3.55 10.75 -3.21
N ASN A 416 3.05 9.51 -3.18
CA ASN A 416 3.60 8.48 -2.32
C ASN A 416 5.00 8.06 -2.81
N LYS A 417 5.99 8.13 -1.91
CA LYS A 417 7.40 7.84 -2.16
C LYS A 417 7.66 6.44 -2.74
N ILE A 418 6.84 5.45 -2.39
CA ILE A 418 6.95 4.09 -2.95
C ILE A 418 6.71 4.13 -4.46
N PHE A 419 5.67 4.85 -4.89
CA PHE A 419 5.36 5.03 -6.31
C PHE A 419 6.35 5.95 -7.00
N GLU A 420 6.88 6.98 -6.34
CA GLU A 420 7.98 7.77 -6.91
C GLU A 420 9.20 6.91 -7.25
N ASN A 421 9.50 5.89 -6.44
CA ASN A 421 10.58 4.94 -6.71
C ASN A 421 10.21 3.95 -7.82
N LEU A 422 8.97 3.42 -7.83
CA LEU A 422 8.49 2.55 -8.91
C LEU A 422 8.48 3.26 -10.27
N ARG A 423 7.97 4.49 -10.33
CA ARG A 423 7.95 5.34 -11.54
C ARG A 423 9.33 5.51 -12.15
N LYS A 424 10.41 5.44 -11.38
CA LYS A 424 11.78 5.55 -11.89
C LYS A 424 12.30 4.26 -12.51
N ARG A 425 11.61 3.13 -12.35
CA ARG A 425 12.09 1.80 -12.76
C ARG A 425 11.17 1.11 -13.76
N VAL A 426 9.89 1.44 -13.72
CA VAL A 426 8.85 0.77 -14.51
C VAL A 426 8.72 1.44 -15.87
N PHE A 427 8.78 0.63 -16.92
CA PHE A 427 8.68 1.06 -18.32
C PHE A 427 7.98 -0.02 -19.14
N VAL A 428 7.75 0.28 -20.42
CA VAL A 428 7.23 -0.68 -21.40
C VAL A 428 8.15 -0.78 -22.59
N VAL A 429 8.34 -2.02 -23.04
CA VAL A 429 8.79 -2.37 -24.39
C VAL A 429 7.87 -3.48 -24.90
N GLY A 430 7.28 -3.32 -26.08
CA GLY A 430 6.35 -4.29 -26.65
C GLY A 430 4.98 -4.32 -25.97
N GLY A 431 4.59 -5.51 -25.50
CA GLY A 431 3.25 -5.82 -25.04
C GLY A 431 3.02 -5.69 -23.53
N GLY A 432 4.05 -5.87 -22.71
CA GLY A 432 3.91 -5.97 -21.25
C GLY A 432 4.68 -4.92 -20.46
N THR A 433 4.50 -4.95 -19.14
CA THR A 433 5.19 -4.07 -18.20
C THR A 433 6.54 -4.69 -17.81
N SER A 434 7.57 -3.85 -17.68
CA SER A 434 8.92 -4.25 -17.26
C SER A 434 9.42 -3.36 -16.13
N THR A 435 10.21 -3.93 -15.22
CA THR A 435 10.76 -3.18 -14.08
C THR A 435 12.27 -3.39 -13.96
N MET A 436 13.04 -2.29 -13.92
CA MET A 436 14.48 -2.35 -13.65
C MET A 436 14.75 -2.77 -12.21
N ILE A 437 15.53 -3.84 -12.02
CA ILE A 437 15.85 -4.40 -10.70
C ILE A 437 17.20 -3.91 -10.19
N ALA A 438 18.24 -3.96 -11.02
CA ALA A 438 19.62 -3.63 -10.63
C ALA A 438 20.50 -3.33 -11.85
N LYS A 439 21.64 -2.68 -11.62
CA LYS A 439 22.73 -2.55 -12.59
C LYS A 439 23.51 -3.87 -12.68
N VAL A 440 24.00 -4.21 -13.88
CA VAL A 440 24.72 -5.48 -14.14
C VAL A 440 26.09 -5.49 -13.50
N LYS A 441 26.84 -4.40 -13.60
CA LYS A 441 28.14 -4.23 -12.94
C LYS A 441 28.14 -2.95 -12.10
N PRO A 442 27.65 -3.00 -10.84
CA PRO A 442 27.51 -1.82 -9.97
C PRO A 442 28.81 -1.05 -9.73
N SER A 443 29.95 -1.74 -9.64
CA SER A 443 31.27 -1.13 -9.39
C SER A 443 31.78 -0.29 -10.57
N ASP A 444 31.33 -0.57 -11.80
CA ASP A 444 31.78 0.13 -13.00
C ASP A 444 30.82 1.29 -13.32
N PRO A 445 31.24 2.57 -13.19
CA PRO A 445 30.36 3.70 -13.48
C PRO A 445 29.99 3.82 -14.96
N ASN A 446 30.80 3.25 -15.86
CA ASN A 446 30.61 3.31 -17.31
C ASN A 446 29.68 2.22 -17.82
N ASP A 447 29.54 1.11 -17.09
CA ASP A 447 28.56 0.09 -17.42
C ASP A 447 27.16 0.71 -17.47
N GLN A 448 26.43 0.46 -18.56
CA GLN A 448 25.05 0.92 -18.77
C GLN A 448 24.11 -0.26 -18.99
N ARG A 449 24.48 -1.44 -18.50
CA ARG A 449 23.64 -2.64 -18.59
C ARG A 449 22.84 -2.78 -17.30
N TYR A 450 21.56 -3.05 -17.44
CA TYR A 450 20.64 -3.19 -16.31
C TYR A 450 19.81 -4.45 -16.45
N TYR A 451 19.63 -5.15 -15.34
CA TYR A 451 18.67 -6.24 -15.24
C TYR A 451 17.26 -5.67 -15.13
N PHE A 452 16.33 -6.28 -15.85
CA PHE A 452 14.91 -5.99 -15.70
C PHE A 452 14.11 -7.29 -15.62
N ILE A 453 13.08 -7.28 -14.79
CA ILE A 453 12.19 -8.41 -14.54
C ILE A 453 10.86 -8.20 -15.25
N THR A 454 10.32 -9.29 -15.79
CA THR A 454 8.96 -9.38 -16.34
C THR A 454 8.48 -10.83 -16.31
N ASN A 455 7.25 -11.09 -16.74
CA ASN A 455 6.79 -12.45 -16.95
C ASN A 455 7.55 -13.10 -18.12
N ARG A 456 7.87 -14.38 -17.98
CA ARG A 456 8.58 -15.13 -19.02
C ARG A 456 7.82 -15.18 -20.35
N HIS A 457 6.49 -15.26 -20.32
CA HIS A 457 5.68 -15.18 -21.53
C HIS A 457 5.81 -13.82 -22.24
N VAL A 458 5.92 -12.71 -21.50
CA VAL A 458 6.11 -11.36 -22.07
C VAL A 458 7.44 -11.28 -22.81
N SER A 459 8.52 -11.71 -22.16
CA SER A 459 9.86 -11.73 -22.77
C SER A 459 9.91 -12.63 -24.01
N ASN A 460 9.36 -13.85 -23.92
CA ASN A 460 9.29 -14.78 -25.06
C ASN A 460 8.47 -14.23 -26.23
N ILE A 461 7.33 -13.59 -25.97
CA ILE A 461 6.52 -12.97 -27.01
C ILE A 461 7.30 -11.83 -27.67
N LEU A 462 7.95 -10.97 -26.89
CA LEU A 462 8.72 -9.85 -27.40
C LEU A 462 9.89 -10.31 -28.28
N LYS A 463 10.65 -11.30 -27.80
CA LYS A 463 11.77 -11.92 -28.52
C LYS A 463 11.33 -12.55 -29.84
N ASN A 464 10.32 -13.43 -29.79
CA ASN A 464 9.91 -14.21 -30.95
C ASN A 464 9.09 -13.40 -31.97
N ARG A 465 8.44 -12.30 -31.53
CA ARG A 465 7.61 -11.46 -32.40
C ARG A 465 8.25 -10.11 -32.71
N TRP A 466 9.55 -9.92 -32.44
CA TRP A 466 10.20 -8.62 -32.69
C TRP A 466 10.03 -8.10 -34.11
N ALA A 467 10.06 -8.98 -35.12
CA ALA A 467 9.84 -8.60 -36.52
C ALA A 467 8.40 -8.12 -36.82
N ASN A 468 7.42 -8.46 -35.97
CA ASN A 468 6.03 -8.08 -36.16
C ASN A 468 5.82 -6.57 -35.96
N ARG A 469 5.18 -5.93 -36.95
CA ARG A 469 4.85 -4.48 -36.93
C ARG A 469 3.96 -4.05 -35.77
N HIS A 470 3.21 -4.97 -35.16
CA HIS A 470 2.30 -4.70 -34.05
C HIS A 470 3.01 -4.67 -32.68
N VAL A 471 4.28 -5.08 -32.60
CA VAL A 471 5.08 -4.97 -31.38
C VAL A 471 5.58 -3.53 -31.22
N LEU A 472 5.36 -2.93 -30.04
CA LEU A 472 5.88 -1.61 -29.71
C LEU A 472 7.41 -1.66 -29.55
N LYS A 473 8.15 -1.29 -30.61
CA LYS A 473 9.63 -1.19 -30.61
C LYS A 473 10.13 0.11 -29.97
N LYS A 474 9.46 0.52 -28.89
CA LYS A 474 9.79 1.75 -28.16
C LYS A 474 9.96 1.44 -26.69
N PHE A 475 10.98 2.05 -26.10
CA PHE A 475 11.12 2.19 -24.65
C PHE A 475 10.24 3.36 -24.20
N LEU A 476 9.16 3.06 -23.48
CA LEU A 476 8.15 4.02 -23.04
C LEU A 476 8.20 4.16 -21.52
N ILE A 477 8.41 5.38 -21.03
CA ILE A 477 8.45 5.69 -19.59
C ILE A 477 7.11 6.22 -19.08
N PHE A 478 7.02 6.34 -17.76
CA PHE A 478 5.87 6.92 -17.07
C PHE A 478 5.51 8.34 -17.57
N SER A 479 4.21 8.58 -17.77
CA SER A 479 3.60 9.91 -17.88
C SER A 479 2.23 9.90 -17.18
N ALA A 480 1.88 11.00 -16.51
CA ALA A 480 0.55 11.20 -15.96
C ALA A 480 -0.50 11.54 -17.04
N ASP A 481 -0.05 11.90 -18.24
CA ASP A 481 -0.91 12.16 -19.39
C ASP A 481 -1.12 10.86 -20.18
N ASP A 482 -2.33 10.30 -20.07
CA ASP A 482 -2.76 9.06 -20.73
C ASP A 482 -2.65 9.15 -22.27
N ASN A 483 -2.83 10.33 -22.89
CA ASN A 483 -2.71 10.47 -24.34
C ASN A 483 -1.26 10.25 -24.80
N LYS A 484 -0.30 10.74 -24.02
CA LYS A 484 1.12 10.52 -24.31
C LYS A 484 1.49 9.05 -24.23
N VAL A 485 0.99 8.36 -23.20
CA VAL A 485 1.25 6.92 -23.01
C VAL A 485 0.63 6.12 -24.15
N LYS A 486 -0.63 6.42 -24.50
CA LYS A 486 -1.36 5.76 -25.60
C LYS A 486 -0.64 5.86 -26.94
N ASN A 487 -0.22 7.06 -27.29
CA ASN A 487 0.39 7.34 -28.60
C ASN A 487 1.90 7.07 -28.62
N ALA A 488 2.48 6.69 -27.48
CA ALA A 488 3.91 6.64 -27.26
C ALA A 488 4.58 7.92 -27.81
N ASP A 489 4.19 9.05 -27.22
CA ASP A 489 4.66 10.37 -27.60
C ASP A 489 6.19 10.45 -27.57
N LYS A 490 6.75 11.24 -28.47
CA LYS A 490 8.21 11.35 -28.65
C LYS A 490 8.93 11.88 -27.41
N ASP A 491 8.28 12.63 -26.53
CA ASP A 491 8.92 13.16 -25.32
C ASP A 491 9.03 12.14 -24.18
N ILE A 492 8.31 11.01 -24.25
CA ILE A 492 8.33 9.95 -23.22
C ILE A 492 8.69 8.58 -23.79
N SER A 493 9.04 8.52 -25.07
CA SER A 493 9.39 7.28 -25.73
C SER A 493 10.57 7.47 -26.67
N ILE A 494 11.24 6.36 -26.95
CA ILE A 494 12.37 6.31 -27.87
C ILE A 494 12.42 4.93 -28.52
N ASP A 495 12.69 4.85 -29.83
CA ASP A 495 12.76 3.52 -30.46
C ASP A 495 14.02 2.79 -30.03
N VAL A 496 13.87 1.48 -29.89
CA VAL A 496 14.90 0.55 -29.45
C VAL A 496 15.07 -0.57 -30.48
N GLU A 497 16.26 -1.12 -30.58
CA GLU A 497 16.58 -2.23 -31.47
C GLU A 497 16.66 -3.54 -30.71
N TYR A 498 16.50 -4.67 -31.43
CA TYR A 498 16.56 -6.01 -30.83
C TYR A 498 17.88 -6.23 -30.07
N ASN A 499 18.99 -5.75 -30.64
CA ASN A 499 20.34 -5.93 -30.11
C ASN A 499 20.63 -5.08 -28.85
N ASN A 500 19.73 -4.17 -28.46
CA ASN A 500 19.81 -3.49 -27.15
C ASN A 500 19.51 -4.44 -25.98
N PHE A 501 18.93 -5.61 -26.26
CA PHE A 501 18.44 -6.54 -25.26
C PHE A 501 19.21 -7.86 -25.32
N VAL A 502 19.52 -8.41 -24.14
CA VAL A 502 19.78 -9.84 -23.96
C VAL A 502 18.51 -10.42 -23.35
N PHE A 503 17.60 -10.88 -24.22
CA PHE A 503 16.34 -11.49 -23.81
C PHE A 503 16.59 -12.83 -23.13
N ASP A 504 15.83 -13.07 -22.06
CA ASP A 504 15.85 -14.31 -21.30
C ASP A 504 17.26 -14.64 -20.78
N PHE A 505 18.01 -13.63 -20.33
CA PHE A 505 19.31 -13.82 -19.67
C PHE A 505 19.18 -14.90 -18.57
N TRP A 506 18.11 -14.84 -17.80
CA TRP A 506 17.70 -15.94 -16.93
C TRP A 506 16.19 -16.16 -16.98
N GLU A 507 15.77 -17.42 -16.84
CA GLU A 507 14.37 -17.84 -16.73
C GLU A 507 14.23 -18.82 -15.56
N SER A 508 13.10 -18.75 -14.85
CA SER A 508 12.82 -19.68 -13.76
C SER A 508 12.33 -21.04 -14.29
N LYS A 509 13.25 -21.82 -14.87
CA LYS A 509 13.01 -23.17 -15.38
C LYS A 509 13.71 -24.22 -14.54
N GLU A 510 13.13 -25.41 -14.48
CA GLU A 510 13.73 -26.60 -13.86
C GLU A 510 14.21 -26.33 -12.43
N GLN A 511 13.44 -25.55 -11.67
CA GLN A 511 13.83 -25.09 -10.34
C GLN A 511 13.87 -26.26 -9.36
N THR A 512 14.96 -26.37 -8.62
CA THR A 512 15.09 -27.42 -7.61
C THR A 512 14.27 -27.02 -6.39
N PRO A 513 13.35 -27.88 -5.90
CA PRO A 513 12.66 -27.64 -4.64
C PRO A 513 13.65 -27.51 -3.48
N ARG A 514 13.28 -26.77 -2.43
CA ARG A 514 14.08 -26.62 -1.21
C ARG A 514 14.30 -27.96 -0.49
N LYS A 515 13.38 -28.93 -0.63
CA LYS A 515 13.51 -30.32 -0.16
C LYS A 515 14.28 -31.15 -1.18
N GLN A 516 15.56 -31.41 -0.91
CA GLN A 516 16.36 -32.50 -1.48
C GLN A 516 16.19 -32.75 -2.99
N GLY A 517 16.99 -32.06 -3.83
CA GLY A 517 17.66 -32.52 -5.07
C GLY A 517 16.95 -33.35 -6.16
N ASN A 518 15.78 -33.94 -5.93
CA ASN A 518 15.13 -34.88 -6.82
C ASN A 518 13.88 -34.25 -7.43
N ILE A 519 13.96 -34.07 -8.74
CA ILE A 519 12.91 -33.55 -9.61
C ILE A 519 11.82 -34.62 -9.73
N LYS A 520 10.65 -34.42 -9.12
CA LYS A 520 9.43 -35.15 -9.53
C LYS A 520 8.40 -34.15 -10.07
N ASN A 521 8.01 -34.39 -11.33
CA ASN A 521 7.18 -33.58 -12.25
C ASN A 521 7.77 -32.27 -12.81
N LYS A 522 8.08 -32.29 -14.12
CA LYS A 522 8.75 -31.19 -14.86
C LYS A 522 7.97 -29.86 -14.92
N ASN A 523 6.64 -29.88 -14.85
CA ASN A 523 5.85 -28.66 -15.04
C ASN A 523 5.72 -27.82 -13.76
N TYR A 524 5.64 -28.43 -12.57
CA TYR A 524 5.50 -27.72 -11.28
C TYR A 524 6.78 -27.01 -10.82
N ASN A 525 7.91 -27.29 -11.46
CA ASN A 525 9.22 -26.72 -11.12
C ASN A 525 9.56 -25.47 -11.92
N ASN A 526 8.66 -24.97 -12.75
CA ASN A 526 8.88 -23.74 -13.51
C ASN A 526 8.07 -22.60 -12.89
N ALA A 527 8.53 -21.37 -13.10
CA ALA A 527 7.77 -20.16 -12.87
C ALA A 527 7.89 -19.24 -14.10
N ASP A 528 6.79 -18.56 -14.43
CA ASP A 528 6.65 -17.55 -15.46
C ASP A 528 7.39 -16.24 -15.08
N ILE A 529 8.68 -16.35 -14.77
CA ILE A 529 9.57 -15.25 -14.39
C ILE A 529 10.74 -15.26 -15.37
N SER A 530 11.06 -14.09 -15.93
CA SER A 530 12.25 -13.89 -16.75
C SER A 530 12.97 -12.63 -16.30
N ILE A 531 14.30 -12.71 -16.29
CA ILE A 531 15.21 -11.58 -16.14
C ILE A 531 15.96 -11.43 -17.46
N SER A 532 15.94 -10.23 -17.99
CA SER A 532 16.65 -9.87 -19.21
C SER A 532 17.60 -8.71 -18.92
N ILE A 533 18.54 -8.45 -19.82
CA ILE A 533 19.46 -7.30 -19.72
C ILE A 533 19.13 -6.29 -20.82
N ILE A 534 19.08 -5.01 -20.47
CA ILE A 534 19.08 -3.91 -21.44
C ILE A 534 20.42 -3.18 -21.34
N ASP A 535 21.09 -3.01 -22.47
CA ASP A 535 22.12 -1.98 -22.63
C ASP A 535 21.45 -0.66 -23.04
N ILE A 536 21.45 0.31 -22.11
CA ILE A 536 20.85 1.62 -22.37
C ILE A 536 21.80 2.58 -23.09
N SER A 537 23.05 2.22 -23.37
CA SER A 537 24.01 3.12 -24.04
C SER A 537 23.49 3.64 -25.39
N PRO A 538 22.99 2.77 -26.31
CA PRO A 538 22.48 3.25 -27.59
C PRO A 538 21.20 4.07 -27.42
N ILE A 539 20.41 3.79 -26.38
CA ILE A 539 19.19 4.52 -26.05
C ILE A 539 19.52 5.93 -25.57
N ILE A 540 20.51 6.08 -24.69
CA ILE A 540 21.00 7.38 -24.22
C ILE A 540 21.54 8.20 -25.39
N GLU A 541 22.37 7.62 -26.26
CA GLU A 541 22.94 8.34 -27.39
C GLU A 541 21.87 8.80 -28.39
N LYS A 542 20.88 7.96 -28.66
CA LYS A 542 19.73 8.35 -29.48
C LYS A 542 18.91 9.46 -28.79
N ALA A 543 18.68 9.37 -27.48
CA ALA A 543 17.94 10.39 -26.73
C ALA A 543 18.67 11.75 -26.74
N LYS A 544 20.00 11.75 -26.69
CA LYS A 544 20.81 12.97 -26.86
C LYS A 544 20.63 13.58 -28.26
N LYS A 545 20.74 12.76 -29.31
CA LYS A 545 20.56 13.20 -30.71
C LYS A 545 19.16 13.78 -30.96
N GLU A 546 18.14 13.18 -30.34
CA GLU A 546 16.74 13.62 -30.46
C GLU A 546 16.37 14.75 -29.46
N ASN A 547 17.32 15.22 -28.63
CA ASN A 547 17.09 16.17 -27.55
C ASN A 547 15.93 15.77 -26.61
N ASN A 548 15.81 14.47 -26.33
CA ASN A 548 14.77 13.89 -25.50
C ASN A 548 15.14 13.95 -24.01
N ILE A 549 15.01 15.14 -23.42
CA ILE A 549 15.46 15.45 -22.04
C ILE A 549 14.79 14.54 -20.99
N LYS A 550 13.52 14.17 -21.16
CA LYS A 550 12.80 13.35 -20.18
C LYS A 550 13.34 11.93 -20.11
N ILE A 551 13.56 11.29 -21.27
CA ILE A 551 14.19 9.96 -21.33
C ILE A 551 15.60 10.01 -20.75
N LEU A 552 16.38 11.04 -21.10
CA LEU A 552 17.73 11.22 -20.53
C LEU A 552 17.70 11.32 -19.01
N ASN A 553 16.82 12.15 -18.45
CA ASN A 553 16.70 12.32 -17.01
C ASN A 553 16.28 11.01 -16.33
N TYR A 554 15.29 10.30 -16.91
CA TYR A 554 14.84 9.02 -16.40
C TYR A 554 15.97 7.98 -16.34
N LEU A 555 16.71 7.82 -17.44
CA LEU A 555 17.80 6.84 -17.54
C LEU A 555 19.03 7.24 -16.72
N ASN A 556 19.32 8.53 -16.59
CA ASN A 556 20.41 9.02 -15.73
C ASN A 556 20.15 8.75 -14.24
N GLU A 557 18.88 8.74 -13.82
CA GLU A 557 18.53 8.40 -12.45
C GLU A 557 18.83 6.94 -12.11
N TRP A 558 18.79 6.01 -13.07
CA TRP A 558 19.11 4.59 -12.83
C TRP A 558 20.49 4.37 -12.23
N LYS A 559 21.47 5.23 -12.56
CA LYS A 559 22.82 5.17 -12.00
C LYS A 559 22.87 5.37 -10.48
N LYS A 560 21.86 6.02 -9.90
CA LYS A 560 21.78 6.39 -8.47
C LYS A 560 20.84 5.49 -7.68
N ILE A 561 20.07 4.65 -8.38
CA ILE A 561 19.01 3.85 -7.79
C ILE A 561 19.61 2.54 -7.27
N LYS A 562 19.35 2.22 -6.00
CA LYS A 562 19.82 0.97 -5.36
C LYS A 562 19.15 -0.26 -6.00
N PRO A 563 19.77 -1.44 -5.97
CA PRO A 563 19.10 -2.68 -6.33
C PRO A 563 17.79 -2.89 -5.55
N LEU A 564 16.76 -3.45 -6.20
CA LEU A 564 15.59 -3.97 -5.51
C LEU A 564 15.94 -5.26 -4.78
N LYS A 565 15.35 -5.47 -3.61
CA LYS A 565 15.57 -6.65 -2.79
C LYS A 565 14.37 -7.59 -2.82
N LEU A 566 14.56 -8.87 -2.54
CA LEU A 566 13.46 -9.82 -2.33
C LEU A 566 12.93 -9.67 -0.90
N SER A 567 11.62 -9.44 -0.77
CA SER A 567 11.04 -9.26 0.56
C SER A 567 11.04 -10.57 1.34
N LYS A 568 11.46 -10.52 2.61
CA LYS A 568 11.41 -11.67 3.52
C LYS A 568 9.99 -12.19 3.76
N LYS A 569 8.96 -11.40 3.46
CA LYS A 569 7.55 -11.77 3.61
C LYS A 569 7.06 -12.68 2.49
N THR A 570 7.62 -12.59 1.27
CA THR A 570 7.06 -13.23 0.06
C THR A 570 6.71 -14.71 0.27
N LYS A 571 7.59 -15.48 0.94
CA LYS A 571 7.40 -16.92 1.16
C LYS A 571 6.34 -17.30 2.20
N HIS A 572 5.96 -16.34 3.05
CA HIS A 572 5.12 -16.53 4.23
C HIS A 572 3.72 -15.93 4.08
N LEU A 573 3.39 -15.36 2.92
CA LEU A 573 2.07 -14.79 2.67
C LEU A 573 1.04 -15.91 2.49
N ASN A 574 -0.08 -15.76 3.19
CA ASN A 574 -1.18 -16.71 3.29
C ASN A 574 -2.53 -16.06 2.91
N SER A 575 -3.56 -16.90 2.72
CA SER A 575 -4.94 -16.43 2.57
C SER A 575 -5.35 -15.61 3.80
N ASN A 576 -6.19 -14.59 3.60
CA ASN A 576 -6.65 -13.63 4.61
C ASN A 576 -5.60 -12.68 5.21
N ASP A 577 -4.35 -12.72 4.76
CA ASP A 577 -3.33 -11.79 5.22
C ASP A 577 -3.63 -10.34 4.81
N TYR A 578 -3.52 -9.41 5.76
CA TYR A 578 -3.55 -7.98 5.48
C TYR A 578 -2.16 -7.51 5.08
N VAL A 579 -2.08 -6.89 3.92
CA VAL A 579 -0.81 -6.51 3.32
C VAL A 579 -0.83 -5.04 2.94
N ASN A 580 0.34 -4.47 2.67
CA ASN A 580 0.45 -3.15 2.09
C ASN A 580 1.37 -3.21 0.88
N LEU A 581 0.82 -3.75 -0.21
CA LEU A 581 1.58 -3.96 -1.44
C LEU A 581 1.24 -2.90 -2.47
N HIS A 582 2.19 -2.61 -3.34
CA HIS A 582 2.12 -1.56 -4.32
C HIS A 582 2.57 -2.11 -5.67
N LEU A 583 1.87 -1.73 -6.75
CA LEU A 583 2.35 -2.00 -8.10
C LEU A 583 2.05 -0.85 -9.04
N ALA A 584 2.90 -0.71 -10.04
CA ALA A 584 2.70 0.17 -11.16
C ALA A 584 2.67 -0.65 -12.45
N SER A 585 1.73 -0.35 -13.33
CA SER A 585 1.45 -1.14 -14.52
C SER A 585 1.13 -0.29 -15.74
N PHE A 586 1.26 -0.89 -16.92
CA PHE A 586 0.88 -0.30 -18.20
C PHE A 586 -0.17 -1.11 -18.98
N PRO A 587 -1.40 -1.27 -18.45
CA PRO A 587 -2.47 -1.99 -19.13
C PRO A 587 -2.84 -1.35 -20.48
N LEU A 588 -3.31 -2.20 -21.38
CA LEU A 588 -3.98 -1.91 -22.64
C LEU A 588 -5.48 -2.05 -22.40
N ASP A 589 -6.19 -0.92 -22.39
CA ASP A 589 -7.62 -0.84 -22.15
C ASP A 589 -8.35 -0.56 -23.44
N ASP A 590 -9.14 -1.54 -23.89
CA ASP A 590 -10.03 -1.43 -25.05
C ASP A 590 -11.52 -1.34 -24.63
N TYR A 591 -11.86 -1.48 -23.34
CA TYR A 591 -13.23 -1.72 -22.86
C TYR A 591 -13.79 -0.71 -21.84
N ALA A 592 -13.08 0.38 -21.49
CA ALA A 592 -13.61 1.42 -20.60
C ALA A 592 -13.55 2.85 -21.18
N GLY A 593 -14.09 3.05 -22.38
CA GLY A 593 -14.18 4.38 -23.02
C GLY A 593 -12.83 4.99 -23.41
N PHE A 594 -11.79 4.16 -23.43
CA PHE A 594 -10.46 4.47 -23.92
C PHE A 594 -9.95 3.28 -24.72
N THR A 595 -9.04 3.58 -25.64
CA THR A 595 -8.37 2.59 -26.46
C THR A 595 -6.87 2.81 -26.35
N GLY A 596 -6.10 1.79 -25.98
CA GLY A 596 -4.64 1.83 -25.93
C GLY A 596 -4.03 1.78 -24.54
N ARG A 597 -2.74 2.09 -24.45
CA ARG A 597 -1.94 1.91 -23.22
C ARG A 597 -2.07 3.08 -22.25
N ARG A 598 -2.05 2.79 -20.95
CA ARG A 598 -2.06 3.81 -19.89
C ARG A 598 -1.20 3.41 -18.71
N TYR A 599 -0.69 4.38 -17.95
CA TYR A 599 -0.02 4.10 -16.69
C TYR A 599 -1.02 4.03 -15.54
N ARG A 600 -0.82 3.07 -14.65
CA ARG A 600 -1.66 2.84 -13.48
C ARG A 600 -0.84 2.54 -12.24
N GLU A 601 -1.41 2.90 -11.11
CA GLU A 601 -0.84 2.66 -9.78
C GLU A 601 -1.90 2.05 -8.88
N HIS A 602 -1.53 0.96 -8.22
CA HIS A 602 -2.44 0.19 -7.38
C HIS A 602 -1.81 -0.10 -6.02
N ILE A 603 -2.67 -0.10 -5.02
CA ILE A 603 -2.39 -0.61 -3.69
C ILE A 603 -3.20 -1.89 -3.51
N ILE A 604 -2.57 -2.95 -2.99
CA ILE A 604 -3.25 -4.18 -2.56
C ILE A 604 -3.18 -4.23 -1.03
N SER A 605 -4.34 -4.31 -0.39
CA SER A 605 -4.48 -4.23 1.07
C SER A 605 -4.75 -5.57 1.76
N LYS A 606 -5.15 -6.59 1.01
CA LYS A 606 -5.55 -7.90 1.54
C LYS A 606 -5.28 -8.99 0.52
N ILE A 607 -4.80 -10.14 0.97
CA ILE A 607 -4.74 -11.36 0.18
C ILE A 607 -5.99 -12.19 0.50
N ARG A 608 -6.84 -12.44 -0.49
CA ARG A 608 -8.07 -13.21 -0.27
C ARG A 608 -7.77 -14.69 -0.17
N ILE A 609 -7.21 -15.21 -1.25
CA ILE A 609 -6.88 -16.61 -1.40
C ILE A 609 -5.47 -16.72 -1.96
N VAL A 610 -4.73 -17.67 -1.43
CA VAL A 610 -3.48 -18.15 -2.00
C VAL A 610 -3.71 -19.58 -2.49
N THR A 611 -3.44 -19.82 -3.76
CA THR A 611 -3.58 -21.12 -4.41
C THR A 611 -2.29 -21.51 -5.13
N ILE A 612 -2.18 -22.78 -5.50
CA ILE A 612 -1.14 -23.25 -6.41
C ILE A 612 -1.69 -23.14 -7.84
N ASN A 613 -1.14 -22.19 -8.59
CA ASN A 613 -1.46 -21.82 -9.96
C ASN A 613 -2.87 -21.25 -10.19
N ASP A 614 -2.93 -20.10 -10.83
CA ASP A 614 -4.16 -19.49 -11.35
C ASP A 614 -3.99 -19.00 -12.80
N GLN A 615 -2.92 -19.43 -13.48
CA GLN A 615 -2.69 -19.07 -14.87
C GLN A 615 -3.75 -19.69 -15.78
N ALA A 616 -4.03 -19.01 -16.88
CA ALA A 616 -4.84 -19.56 -17.94
C ALA A 616 -4.07 -20.68 -18.63
N ARG A 617 -4.81 -21.62 -19.20
CA ARG A 617 -4.29 -22.88 -19.74
C ARG A 617 -3.15 -22.68 -20.75
N GLU A 618 -3.19 -21.62 -21.54
CA GLU A 618 -2.18 -21.27 -22.54
C GLU A 618 -0.83 -20.84 -21.94
N TYR A 619 -0.82 -20.38 -20.68
CA TYR A 619 0.38 -19.92 -19.97
C TYR A 619 0.91 -20.94 -18.95
N GLU A 620 0.16 -21.99 -18.60
CA GLU A 620 0.61 -23.08 -17.70
C GLU A 620 1.98 -23.67 -18.08
N LYS A 621 2.33 -23.68 -19.38
CA LYS A 621 3.64 -24.13 -19.87
C LYS A 621 4.83 -23.31 -19.35
N TYR A 622 4.59 -22.09 -18.86
CA TYR A 622 5.61 -21.24 -18.27
C TYR A 622 5.84 -21.53 -16.79
N GLY A 623 4.92 -22.23 -16.11
CA GLY A 623 5.13 -22.72 -14.75
C GLY A 623 3.89 -22.66 -13.85
N PHE A 624 4.07 -23.11 -12.61
CA PHE A 624 3.03 -23.11 -11.57
C PHE A 624 3.56 -22.30 -10.38
N PHE A 625 2.77 -21.37 -9.88
CA PHE A 625 3.16 -20.48 -8.79
C PHE A 625 2.36 -20.76 -7.54
N ARG A 626 2.94 -20.38 -6.40
CA ARG A 626 2.08 -19.95 -5.30
C ARG A 626 1.55 -18.56 -5.66
N THR A 627 0.28 -18.46 -6.01
CA THR A 627 -0.34 -17.24 -6.50
C THR A 627 -1.36 -16.73 -5.50
N PHE A 628 -1.39 -15.42 -5.27
CA PHE A 628 -2.52 -14.81 -4.60
C PHE A 628 -3.46 -14.14 -5.60
N ILE A 629 -4.77 -14.28 -5.35
CA ILE A 629 -5.81 -13.74 -6.23
C ILE A 629 -6.38 -12.47 -5.62
N GLN A 630 -6.52 -11.44 -6.47
CA GLN A 630 -7.35 -10.27 -6.20
C GLN A 630 -8.59 -10.31 -7.07
N LYS A 631 -9.70 -9.72 -6.59
CA LYS A 631 -10.92 -9.58 -7.37
C LYS A 631 -11.40 -8.13 -7.33
N ASP A 632 -12.00 -7.65 -8.41
CA ASP A 632 -12.76 -6.40 -8.40
C ASP A 632 -14.04 -6.60 -7.59
N ASP A 633 -14.22 -5.77 -6.58
CA ASP A 633 -15.35 -5.90 -5.65
C ASP A 633 -16.49 -4.95 -5.94
N SER A 634 -16.26 -3.96 -6.80
CA SER A 634 -17.24 -2.94 -7.14
C SER A 634 -16.91 -2.32 -8.49
N PRO A 635 -17.92 -1.97 -9.31
CA PRO A 635 -17.74 -1.23 -10.55
C PRO A 635 -16.97 0.10 -10.39
N LYS A 636 -16.96 0.68 -9.17
CA LYS A 636 -16.26 1.95 -8.87
C LYS A 636 -14.83 1.77 -8.36
N LEU A 637 -14.42 0.54 -8.05
CA LEU A 637 -13.14 0.19 -7.43
C LEU A 637 -12.52 -0.98 -8.18
N LYS A 638 -12.26 -0.78 -9.47
CA LYS A 638 -11.56 -1.76 -10.30
C LYS A 638 -10.05 -1.54 -10.24
N TYR A 639 -9.30 -2.64 -10.16
CA TYR A 639 -7.86 -2.63 -10.37
C TYR A 639 -7.51 -2.29 -11.82
N ASP A 640 -8.40 -2.51 -12.80
CA ASP A 640 -8.12 -2.12 -14.19
C ASP A 640 -6.78 -2.72 -14.70
N LEU A 641 -6.48 -3.95 -14.25
CA LEU A 641 -5.29 -4.71 -14.60
C LEU A 641 -5.67 -5.72 -15.66
N ILE A 642 -5.48 -5.37 -16.93
CA ILE A 642 -5.92 -6.19 -18.07
C ILE A 642 -4.73 -6.51 -18.97
N SER A 643 -4.97 -6.80 -20.26
CA SER A 643 -3.92 -7.05 -21.25
C SER A 643 -2.78 -6.04 -21.14
N GLY A 644 -1.53 -6.49 -21.18
CA GLY A 644 -0.35 -5.63 -21.09
C GLY A 644 0.07 -5.16 -19.69
N ALA A 645 -0.74 -5.41 -18.67
CA ALA A 645 -0.27 -5.28 -17.28
C ALA A 645 0.67 -6.43 -16.88
N SER A 646 0.68 -7.56 -17.58
CA SER A 646 1.58 -8.69 -17.32
C SER A 646 3.04 -8.24 -17.19
N GLY A 647 3.72 -8.74 -16.16
CA GLY A 647 5.09 -8.37 -15.80
C GLY A 647 5.18 -7.23 -14.79
N SER A 648 4.05 -6.68 -14.33
CA SER A 648 4.06 -5.63 -13.31
C SER A 648 4.55 -6.16 -11.98
N LEU A 649 5.62 -5.56 -11.47
CA LEU A 649 6.23 -5.93 -10.20
C LEU A 649 5.42 -5.41 -9.02
N VAL A 650 5.13 -6.29 -8.08
CA VAL A 650 4.50 -5.97 -6.80
C VAL A 650 5.58 -5.85 -5.74
N VAL A 651 5.57 -4.74 -5.01
CA VAL A 651 6.52 -4.46 -3.92
C VAL A 651 5.80 -4.21 -2.61
N ASP A 652 6.48 -4.42 -1.49
CA ASP A 652 5.98 -4.13 -0.16
C ASP A 652 6.23 -2.67 0.28
N GLU A 653 5.94 -2.36 1.55
CA GLU A 653 6.12 -1.02 2.12
C GLU A 653 7.59 -0.54 2.21
N ASN A 654 8.56 -1.44 1.99
CA ASN A 654 9.99 -1.13 1.95
C ASN A 654 10.54 -1.04 0.51
N ASN A 655 9.67 -1.11 -0.51
CA ASN A 655 10.03 -1.28 -1.91
C ASN A 655 10.74 -2.62 -2.22
N ASP A 656 10.57 -3.65 -1.39
CA ASP A 656 11.10 -4.98 -1.64
C ASP A 656 10.11 -5.80 -2.47
N MET A 657 10.63 -6.60 -3.41
CA MET A 657 9.87 -7.39 -4.37
C MET A 657 9.11 -8.53 -3.69
N ILE A 658 7.85 -8.72 -4.09
CA ILE A 658 6.94 -9.73 -3.53
C ILE A 658 6.44 -10.69 -4.60
N ALA A 659 5.88 -10.15 -5.69
CA ALA A 659 5.18 -10.92 -6.71
C ALA A 659 5.26 -10.24 -8.09
N LEU A 660 4.87 -10.95 -9.15
CA LEU A 660 4.57 -10.37 -10.45
C LEU A 660 3.08 -10.54 -10.76
N PHE A 661 2.44 -9.50 -11.28
CA PHE A 661 1.13 -9.66 -11.90
C PHE A 661 1.27 -10.47 -13.18
N MET A 662 0.54 -11.57 -13.23
CA MET A 662 0.67 -12.56 -14.31
C MET A 662 -0.36 -12.30 -15.39
N GLN A 663 -1.63 -12.27 -15.00
CA GLN A 663 -2.77 -12.15 -15.90
C GLN A 663 -4.08 -12.01 -15.12
N ASN A 664 -5.16 -11.85 -15.88
CA ASN A 664 -6.54 -11.99 -15.42
C ASN A 664 -6.90 -13.48 -15.41
N ILE A 665 -7.58 -13.93 -14.37
CA ILE A 665 -8.03 -15.32 -14.18
C ILE A 665 -9.52 -15.45 -14.55
N GLY A 666 -10.24 -14.33 -14.48
CA GLY A 666 -11.61 -14.16 -14.92
C GLY A 666 -11.87 -12.69 -15.25
N ASP A 667 -13.12 -12.33 -15.54
CA ASP A 667 -13.49 -10.97 -15.95
C ASP A 667 -13.11 -9.89 -14.93
N ASP A 668 -13.14 -10.26 -13.65
CA ASP A 668 -12.88 -9.37 -12.51
C ASP A 668 -11.84 -9.98 -11.54
N GLU A 669 -11.03 -10.96 -11.97
CA GLU A 669 -10.07 -11.67 -11.10
C GLU A 669 -8.64 -11.60 -11.64
N TYR A 670 -7.66 -11.40 -10.76
CA TYR A 670 -6.26 -11.07 -11.08
C TYR A 670 -5.29 -11.94 -10.31
N GLY A 671 -4.33 -12.54 -11.02
CA GLY A 671 -3.32 -13.44 -10.45
C GLY A 671 -1.96 -12.78 -10.25
N PHE A 672 -1.40 -12.94 -9.05
CA PHE A 672 -0.10 -12.39 -8.65
C PHE A 672 0.85 -13.48 -8.14
N GLY A 673 1.78 -13.91 -9.00
CA GLY A 673 2.70 -15.01 -8.73
C GLY A 673 3.79 -14.58 -7.76
N LEU A 674 3.86 -15.22 -6.60
CA LEU A 674 4.87 -14.92 -5.59
C LEU A 674 6.27 -15.28 -6.12
N LEU A 675 7.24 -14.39 -5.87
CA LEU A 675 8.63 -14.55 -6.32
C LEU A 675 9.43 -15.56 -5.49
N SER A 676 8.86 -16.08 -4.39
CA SER A 676 9.39 -17.19 -3.61
C SER A 676 8.30 -17.80 -2.75
N SER A 677 8.46 -19.07 -2.37
CA SER A 677 7.50 -19.83 -1.55
C SER A 677 8.22 -20.71 -0.53
N GLN A 678 7.44 -21.43 0.30
CA GLN A 678 7.97 -22.47 1.19
C GLN A 678 8.66 -23.61 0.42
N ASP A 679 8.31 -23.81 -0.85
CA ASP A 679 8.82 -24.92 -1.67
C ASP A 679 9.97 -24.49 -2.58
N TYR A 680 9.98 -23.23 -3.05
CA TYR A 680 10.93 -22.75 -4.05
C TYR A 680 11.57 -21.42 -3.65
N ASP A 681 12.86 -21.27 -3.98
CA ASP A 681 13.62 -20.02 -3.94
C ASP A 681 14.15 -19.75 -5.35
N TYR A 682 13.38 -19.03 -6.15
CA TYR A 682 13.72 -18.80 -7.56
C TYR A 682 14.99 -17.94 -7.73
N PHE A 683 15.26 -17.05 -6.79
CA PHE A 683 16.42 -16.16 -6.87
C PHE A 683 17.67 -16.76 -6.21
N GLY A 684 17.52 -17.69 -5.26
CA GLY A 684 18.64 -18.41 -4.63
C GLY A 684 19.36 -17.64 -3.52
N TYR A 685 18.74 -16.59 -2.99
CA TYR A 685 19.32 -15.76 -1.93
C TYR A 685 18.95 -16.23 -0.53
N GLU A 686 17.94 -17.08 -0.38
CA GLU A 686 17.59 -17.69 0.89
C GLU A 686 18.19 -19.09 1.04
N THR A 687 18.39 -19.81 -0.06
CA THR A 687 18.99 -21.14 -0.08
C THR A 687 20.00 -21.26 -1.21
N ASN A 688 21.12 -21.96 -0.95
CA ASN A 688 22.16 -22.18 -1.96
C ASN A 688 21.94 -23.46 -2.79
N ASN A 689 20.82 -24.16 -2.60
CA ASN A 689 20.60 -25.50 -3.13
C ASN A 689 19.96 -25.52 -4.54
N ASN A 690 19.36 -24.40 -4.98
CA ASN A 690 18.74 -24.30 -6.29
C ASN A 690 19.78 -23.91 -7.36
N GLN A 691 20.31 -24.89 -8.09
CA GLN A 691 21.31 -24.68 -9.15
C GLN A 691 20.80 -23.86 -10.33
N ASN A 692 19.48 -23.84 -10.55
CA ASN A 692 18.85 -23.06 -11.62
C ASN A 692 18.31 -21.70 -11.14
N SER A 693 18.68 -21.27 -9.94
CA SER A 693 18.33 -19.94 -9.43
C SER A 693 19.06 -18.82 -10.15
N PHE A 694 18.52 -17.60 -10.08
CA PHE A 694 19.18 -16.42 -10.66
C PHE A 694 20.59 -16.22 -10.12
N LYS A 695 20.78 -16.35 -8.80
CA LYS A 695 22.10 -16.25 -8.16
C LYS A 695 23.10 -17.23 -8.76
N LYS A 696 22.73 -18.50 -8.91
CA LYS A 696 23.63 -19.54 -9.46
C LYS A 696 23.94 -19.32 -10.93
N HIS A 697 22.97 -18.88 -11.70
CA HIS A 697 23.20 -18.43 -13.06
C HIS A 697 24.21 -17.27 -13.10
N LEU A 698 24.02 -16.25 -12.26
CA LEU A 698 24.93 -15.10 -12.18
C LEU A 698 26.35 -15.48 -11.71
N GLU A 699 26.49 -16.39 -10.74
CA GLU A 699 27.80 -16.93 -10.32
C GLU A 699 28.56 -17.56 -11.51
N ALA A 700 27.87 -18.32 -12.36
CA ALA A 700 28.46 -18.92 -13.55
C ALA A 700 28.88 -17.87 -14.59
N GLU A 701 28.03 -16.87 -14.83
CA GLU A 701 28.34 -15.78 -15.76
C GLU A 701 29.52 -14.91 -15.30
N ILE A 702 29.63 -14.65 -13.99
CA ILE A 702 30.79 -13.96 -13.40
C ILE A 702 32.06 -14.78 -13.59
N LYS A 703 32.00 -16.11 -13.38
CA LYS A 703 33.16 -16.98 -13.60
C LYS A 703 33.61 -16.99 -15.07
N ASN A 704 32.66 -16.98 -16.00
CA ASN A 704 32.92 -17.01 -17.44
C ASN A 704 33.33 -15.63 -17.99
N SER A 705 32.90 -14.54 -17.37
CA SER A 705 33.12 -13.18 -17.85
C SER A 705 33.16 -12.17 -16.68
N PRO A 706 34.20 -12.21 -15.84
CA PRO A 706 34.29 -11.41 -14.61
C PRO A 706 34.33 -9.91 -14.89
N ASP A 707 34.85 -9.50 -16.04
CA ASP A 707 34.88 -8.09 -16.44
C ASP A 707 33.49 -7.56 -16.85
N LYS A 708 32.53 -8.44 -17.10
CA LYS A 708 31.19 -8.09 -17.57
C LYS A 708 30.11 -8.20 -16.51
N PHE A 709 30.29 -8.99 -15.46
CA PHE A 709 29.24 -9.26 -14.48
C PHE A 709 29.78 -9.11 -13.07
N GLU A 710 28.91 -8.69 -12.16
CA GLU A 710 29.22 -8.60 -10.74
C GLU A 710 28.06 -9.19 -9.94
N MET A 711 28.38 -9.77 -8.78
CA MET A 711 27.35 -10.32 -7.90
C MET A 711 26.48 -9.18 -7.36
N ILE A 712 25.17 -9.37 -7.43
CA ILE A 712 24.21 -8.46 -6.83
C ILE A 712 23.41 -9.20 -5.76
N GLU A 713 23.22 -8.56 -4.62
CA GLU A 713 22.37 -9.07 -3.54
C GLU A 713 20.93 -8.60 -3.75
N PHE A 714 19.99 -9.54 -3.75
CA PHE A 714 18.56 -9.26 -3.63
C PHE A 714 18.10 -9.60 -2.22
#